data_AF-A0A1Z4QRR5-F1
#
_entry.id   AF-A0A1Z4QRR5-F1
#
_cell.length_a   1.000
_cell.length_b   1.000
_cell.length_c   1.000
_cell.angle_alpha   90.00
_cell.angle_beta   90.00
_cell.angle_gamma   90.00
#
_symmetry.space_group_name_H-M   'P 1'
#
loop_
_entity.id
_entity.type
_entity.pdbx_description
1 polymer ?
#
loop_
_entity_poly.entity_id
_entity_poly.type
_entity_poly.pdbx_seq_one_letter_code
_entity_poly.pdbx_strand_id
1 'polypeptide(L)'
;MSLPVLTQRFRYLWQPRRGLAIAEASVIGLVAALSAVFLKVGSGWLGTWRVHTTYLLPAWITLPAFGLGFGLLAGWLVQRFAPEAAGSGIPQVKATLANVPMTLSWRVAFVKLLSAIATLGSGMTLGRQGPTVQVGAGLAAGMSRWVPTSPDHRRQMIAAGAGAGLAAAFNAPIAGVLFIVEELLQDLSGLTLGTAIIASFIGGVVSRLLGGGSWELNLQLTQSSSQFSLPEIPAFLLLGVLAGLLGALFNRGLILSIKLYRRLHISLPLRVALAGCISGIVVAMLPDYFRDNTGLREYVITGEAHSSFAAIAFVSQFILTLVAFGSGAPGGLFAPSLILGSCLGHLVGAFEFHFLGLGSPATYALAGMGGFFSAVSKVPITAIVIVFEMTTDFNLVLPLMIVSVTSYLVAEKVVPGSLYDKLLLLNGINIQKDASIEGILTKLTAKDVMQQRVETLDAEMTLDEVIQAFSRSHHRGFPVVDNCKLVGIITQSDLQKISEQHLENDSFLREIMTPQPLTVTPTYQLSNVLYLLDRYQISRLPVIEGQKLIGIITRADIIRAEANHLNCKNGVPAPQPEPSYVVYQTRSPNIGRGRLLVTVANPETATTLLEMAAAIARDRHYEIECVQIMLVSPHVSPAETQVKTTKSRRLLRQAEVLAKKWRIPLHTQIRVAHDVAQAILETINERHIDIILMGWKGNTSTPGRIFGNVVDTVIRQATCDVVLVKLGNIPESTVTPSLQFNRWLVPMAGGPNARVAIKLLPALVTLGNNPQIRLTQVFKPSEFKPNMIVLEQAIRQLMRRRQLSSTVIASPVQANSVSEGVINLVKTEGFDVVVLGASREGLLQQAIQGNIPEAIASGVESTVILVRGAINN
;
A
#
# COMPACT_ATOMS: atom_id res chain seq x y z
N MET A 1 -16.45 -40.03 23.36
CA MET A 1 -15.63 -39.12 22.54
C MET A 1 -16.55 -38.13 21.86
N SER A 2 -16.64 -36.91 22.40
CA SER A 2 -17.65 -35.94 22.03
C SER A 2 -17.24 -35.14 20.78
N LEU A 3 -18.23 -34.89 19.93
CA LEU A 3 -18.17 -34.11 18.69
C LEU A 3 -17.77 -32.59 18.79
N PRO A 4 -17.66 -31.89 19.94
CA PRO A 4 -17.40 -30.45 19.92
C PRO A 4 -15.92 -30.07 19.72
N VAL A 5 -14.98 -31.04 19.73
CA VAL A 5 -13.55 -30.75 19.52
C VAL A 5 -13.21 -30.57 18.03
N LEU A 6 -13.96 -31.23 17.13
CA LEU A 6 -13.75 -31.09 15.69
C LEU A 6 -14.23 -29.73 15.17
N THR A 7 -15.32 -29.19 15.71
CA THR A 7 -15.90 -27.90 15.30
C THR A 7 -15.08 -26.71 15.79
N GLN A 8 -14.40 -26.80 16.95
CA GLN A 8 -13.48 -25.75 17.42
C GLN A 8 -12.20 -25.67 16.59
N ARG A 9 -11.63 -26.79 16.14
CA ARG A 9 -10.47 -26.78 15.22
C ARG A 9 -10.84 -26.25 13.83
N PHE A 10 -12.03 -26.57 13.33
CA PHE A 10 -12.55 -26.01 12.08
C PHE A 10 -12.74 -24.49 12.15
N ARG A 11 -13.22 -23.96 13.29
CA ARG A 11 -13.38 -22.51 13.51
C ARG A 11 -12.05 -21.76 13.62
N TYR A 12 -10.96 -22.42 14.04
CA TYR A 12 -9.63 -21.81 14.12
C TYR A 12 -8.92 -21.76 12.75
N LEU A 13 -9.16 -22.77 11.90
CA LEU A 13 -8.75 -22.75 10.47
C LEU A 13 -9.53 -21.70 9.67
N TRP A 14 -10.78 -21.44 10.05
CA TRP A 14 -11.58 -20.32 9.57
C TRP A 14 -11.42 -19.07 10.45
N GLN A 15 -10.20 -18.55 10.53
CA GLN A 15 -10.08 -17.09 10.64
C GLN A 15 -10.73 -16.48 9.37
N PRO A 16 -11.65 -15.52 9.49
CA PRO A 16 -12.51 -15.07 8.38
C PRO A 16 -11.74 -14.57 7.15
N ARG A 17 -10.44 -14.26 7.28
CA ARG A 17 -9.57 -13.81 6.18
C ARG A 17 -8.81 -14.94 5.47
N ARG A 18 -8.34 -15.98 6.17
CA ARG A 18 -7.52 -17.05 5.57
C ARG A 18 -8.37 -18.08 4.82
N GLY A 19 -9.51 -18.49 5.38
CA GLY A 19 -10.42 -19.43 4.72
C GLY A 19 -10.98 -18.87 3.41
N LEU A 20 -11.29 -17.57 3.39
CA LEU A 20 -11.75 -16.88 2.19
C LEU A 20 -10.68 -16.84 1.10
N ALA A 21 -9.43 -16.53 1.45
CA ALA A 21 -8.32 -16.51 0.50
C ALA A 21 -8.06 -17.88 -0.14
N ILE A 22 -8.19 -18.95 0.64
CA ILE A 22 -8.04 -20.33 0.14
C ILE A 22 -9.17 -20.70 -0.84
N ALA A 23 -10.42 -20.37 -0.48
CA ALA A 23 -11.56 -20.61 -1.35
C ALA A 23 -11.45 -19.80 -2.66
N GLU A 24 -11.09 -18.53 -2.56
CA GLU A 24 -10.86 -17.64 -3.71
C GLU A 24 -9.76 -18.19 -4.62
N ALA A 25 -8.59 -18.52 -4.06
CA ALA A 25 -7.48 -19.13 -4.78
C ALA A 25 -7.90 -20.44 -5.48
N SER A 26 -8.77 -21.22 -4.84
CA SER A 26 -9.25 -22.48 -5.43
C SER A 26 -10.11 -22.26 -6.66
N VAL A 27 -11.05 -21.31 -6.60
CA VAL A 27 -11.90 -20.97 -7.74
C VAL A 27 -11.06 -20.32 -8.85
N ILE A 28 -10.10 -19.45 -8.49
CA ILE A 28 -9.16 -18.85 -9.46
C ILE A 28 -8.39 -19.96 -10.20
N GLY A 29 -7.85 -20.95 -9.47
CA GLY A 29 -7.15 -22.08 -10.06
C GLY A 29 -8.00 -22.86 -11.06
N LEU A 30 -9.25 -23.16 -10.69
CA LEU A 30 -10.22 -23.86 -11.54
C LEU A 30 -10.52 -23.09 -12.84
N VAL A 31 -10.84 -21.79 -12.74
CA VAL A 31 -11.20 -20.96 -13.89
C VAL A 31 -9.98 -20.74 -14.80
N ALA A 32 -8.78 -20.57 -14.22
CA ALA A 32 -7.54 -20.48 -14.98
C ALA A 32 -7.26 -21.79 -15.75
N ALA A 33 -7.48 -22.95 -15.12
CA ALA A 33 -7.34 -24.25 -15.79
C ALA A 33 -8.29 -24.40 -16.98
N LEU A 34 -9.59 -24.14 -16.78
CA LEU A 34 -10.60 -24.23 -17.84
C LEU A 34 -10.26 -23.32 -19.03
N SER A 35 -9.79 -22.10 -18.74
CA SER A 35 -9.36 -21.15 -19.77
C SER A 35 -8.12 -21.63 -20.52
N ALA A 36 -7.14 -22.22 -19.82
CA ALA A 36 -5.94 -22.79 -20.44
C ALA A 36 -6.27 -24.01 -21.32
N VAL A 37 -7.18 -24.88 -20.88
CA VAL A 37 -7.68 -26.02 -21.66
C VAL A 37 -8.42 -25.54 -22.90
N PHE A 38 -9.31 -24.55 -22.76
CA PHE A 38 -10.01 -23.96 -23.91
C PHE A 38 -9.04 -23.35 -24.92
N LEU A 39 -7.99 -22.65 -24.46
CA LEU A 39 -6.93 -22.14 -25.34
C LEU A 39 -6.21 -23.28 -26.06
N LYS A 40 -5.79 -24.33 -25.33
CA LYS A 40 -5.10 -25.51 -25.89
C LYS A 40 -5.95 -26.19 -26.96
N VAL A 41 -7.20 -26.53 -26.64
CA VAL A 41 -8.11 -27.24 -27.55
C VAL A 41 -8.47 -26.37 -28.74
N GLY A 42 -8.81 -25.09 -28.52
CA GLY A 42 -9.19 -24.17 -29.59
C GLY A 42 -8.07 -23.90 -30.59
N SER A 43 -6.85 -23.66 -30.10
CA SER A 43 -5.69 -23.46 -30.98
C SER A 43 -5.29 -24.76 -31.70
N GLY A 44 -5.38 -25.91 -31.02
CA GLY A 44 -5.15 -27.22 -31.63
C GLY A 44 -6.14 -27.52 -32.75
N TRP A 45 -7.44 -27.32 -32.52
CA TRP A 45 -8.48 -27.55 -33.53
C TRP A 45 -8.28 -26.68 -34.78
N LEU A 46 -8.01 -25.38 -34.61
CA LEU A 46 -7.68 -24.49 -35.73
C LEU A 46 -6.38 -24.89 -36.44
N GLY A 47 -5.37 -25.34 -35.68
CA GLY A 47 -4.12 -25.85 -36.22
C GLY A 47 -4.32 -27.09 -37.09
N THR A 48 -5.10 -28.07 -36.60
CA THR A 48 -5.46 -29.29 -37.35
C THR A 48 -6.26 -28.93 -38.60
N TRP A 49 -7.21 -28.00 -38.51
CA TRP A 49 -7.97 -27.56 -39.68
C TRP A 49 -7.07 -26.92 -40.74
N ARG A 50 -6.15 -26.04 -40.33
CA ARG A 50 -5.14 -25.43 -41.21
C ARG A 50 -4.27 -26.48 -41.88
N VAL A 51 -3.72 -27.44 -41.13
CA VAL A 51 -2.84 -28.50 -41.68
C VAL A 51 -3.63 -29.44 -42.58
N HIS A 52 -4.84 -29.86 -42.19
CA HIS A 52 -5.67 -30.75 -42.99
C HIS A 52 -6.02 -30.12 -44.35
N THR A 53 -6.27 -28.81 -44.37
CA THR A 53 -6.55 -28.06 -45.61
C THR A 53 -5.34 -28.06 -46.56
N THR A 54 -4.11 -28.22 -46.07
CA THR A 54 -2.92 -28.34 -46.94
C THR A 54 -2.85 -29.64 -47.73
N TYR A 55 -3.62 -30.66 -47.36
CA TYR A 55 -3.78 -31.88 -48.17
C TYR A 55 -4.83 -31.71 -49.28
N LEU A 56 -5.75 -30.73 -49.13
CA LEU A 56 -6.80 -30.43 -50.10
C LEU A 56 -6.38 -29.33 -51.09
N LEU A 57 -5.61 -28.35 -50.64
CA LEU A 57 -5.17 -27.18 -51.40
C LEU A 57 -3.65 -26.96 -51.25
N PRO A 58 -2.96 -26.40 -52.26
CA PRO A 58 -1.51 -26.21 -52.22
C PRO A 58 -1.03 -25.43 -50.98
N ALA A 59 -0.05 -25.99 -50.25
CA ALA A 59 0.43 -25.42 -48.99
C ALA A 59 0.94 -23.97 -49.11
N TRP A 60 1.53 -23.61 -50.27
CA TRP A 60 2.05 -22.26 -50.55
C TRP A 60 0.96 -21.19 -50.69
N ILE A 61 -0.32 -21.58 -50.88
CA ILE A 61 -1.47 -20.66 -50.83
C ILE A 61 -2.15 -20.76 -49.47
N THR A 62 -2.39 -21.99 -49.01
CA THR A 62 -3.17 -22.26 -47.79
C THR A 62 -2.52 -21.66 -46.55
N LEU A 63 -1.24 -21.94 -46.30
CA LEU A 63 -0.57 -21.50 -45.06
C LEU A 63 -0.46 -19.97 -44.96
N PRO A 64 -0.05 -19.23 -46.01
CA PRO A 64 -0.08 -17.77 -45.98
C PRO A 64 -1.49 -17.18 -45.83
N ALA A 65 -2.51 -17.78 -46.47
CA ALA A 65 -3.89 -17.30 -46.39
C ALA A 65 -4.47 -17.44 -44.98
N PHE A 66 -4.27 -18.58 -44.32
CA PHE A 66 -4.65 -18.77 -42.91
C PHE A 66 -3.85 -17.83 -41.98
N GLY A 67 -2.55 -17.67 -42.24
CA GLY A 67 -1.69 -16.70 -41.54
C GLY A 67 -2.23 -15.27 -41.61
N LEU A 68 -2.60 -14.82 -42.82
CA LEU A 68 -3.13 -13.49 -43.06
C LEU A 68 -4.52 -13.32 -42.42
N GLY A 69 -5.44 -14.27 -42.63
CA GLY A 69 -6.82 -14.18 -42.16
C GLY A 69 -6.94 -14.22 -40.64
N PHE A 70 -6.37 -15.24 -39.98
CA PHE A 70 -6.40 -15.34 -38.53
C PHE A 70 -5.50 -14.31 -37.84
N GLY A 71 -4.40 -13.90 -38.49
CA GLY A 71 -3.58 -12.80 -38.00
C GLY A 71 -4.33 -11.45 -38.00
N LEU A 72 -5.10 -11.17 -39.07
CA LEU A 72 -5.95 -9.99 -39.15
C LEU A 72 -7.04 -10.02 -38.08
N LEU A 73 -7.72 -11.16 -37.91
CA LEU A 73 -8.73 -11.34 -36.87
C LEU A 73 -8.14 -11.12 -35.47
N ALA A 74 -6.99 -11.71 -35.15
CA ALA A 74 -6.34 -11.58 -33.86
C ALA A 74 -5.95 -10.12 -33.56
N GLY A 75 -5.29 -9.44 -34.50
CA GLY A 75 -4.92 -8.04 -34.32
C GLY A 75 -6.13 -7.09 -34.28
N TRP A 76 -7.22 -7.40 -34.98
CA TRP A 76 -8.49 -6.65 -34.90
C TRP A 76 -9.13 -6.79 -33.52
N LEU A 77 -9.21 -8.01 -32.98
CA LEU A 77 -9.74 -8.25 -31.64
C LEU A 77 -8.96 -7.45 -30.58
N VAL A 78 -7.63 -7.47 -30.65
CA VAL A 78 -6.77 -6.74 -29.71
C VAL A 78 -6.91 -5.23 -29.88
N GLN A 79 -6.77 -4.70 -31.10
CA GLN A 79 -6.83 -3.26 -31.31
C GLN A 79 -8.19 -2.66 -30.95
N ARG A 80 -9.29 -3.36 -31.25
CA ARG A 80 -10.65 -2.84 -31.03
C ARG A 80 -11.12 -3.01 -29.60
N PHE A 81 -10.84 -4.16 -28.98
CA PHE A 81 -11.46 -4.52 -27.70
C PHE A 81 -10.50 -4.46 -26.51
N ALA A 82 -9.21 -4.78 -26.62
CA ALA A 82 -8.30 -4.70 -25.47
C ALA A 82 -6.84 -4.59 -25.94
N PRO A 83 -6.31 -3.37 -26.16
CA PRO A 83 -4.93 -3.17 -26.58
C PRO A 83 -3.90 -3.79 -25.63
N GLU A 84 -4.25 -3.93 -24.35
CA GLU A 84 -3.42 -4.53 -23.31
C GLU A 84 -3.23 -6.04 -23.50
N ALA A 85 -4.04 -6.67 -24.35
CA ALA A 85 -3.91 -8.07 -24.73
C ALA A 85 -2.81 -8.33 -25.78
N ALA A 86 -2.11 -7.31 -26.27
CA ALA A 86 -1.00 -7.47 -27.21
C ALA A 86 0.22 -8.20 -26.59
N GLY A 87 0.99 -8.91 -27.43
CA GLY A 87 2.24 -9.57 -27.04
C GLY A 87 2.07 -10.73 -26.04
N SER A 88 3.02 -10.90 -25.11
CA SER A 88 3.01 -12.03 -24.16
C SER A 88 2.00 -11.89 -23.03
N GLY A 89 1.78 -10.68 -22.50
CA GLY A 89 0.94 -10.46 -21.32
C GLY A 89 1.65 -10.53 -19.96
N ILE A 90 2.80 -11.22 -19.87
CA ILE A 90 3.62 -11.29 -18.64
C ILE A 90 4.14 -9.91 -18.21
N PRO A 91 4.68 -9.06 -19.11
CA PRO A 91 5.05 -7.70 -18.75
C PRO A 91 3.92 -6.93 -18.07
N GLN A 92 2.70 -7.02 -18.59
CA GLN A 92 1.54 -6.33 -18.06
C GLN A 92 1.17 -6.83 -16.66
N VAL A 93 1.23 -8.15 -16.44
CA VAL A 93 1.02 -8.74 -15.10
C VAL A 93 2.10 -8.24 -14.13
N LYS A 94 3.38 -8.28 -14.54
CA LYS A 94 4.50 -7.79 -13.73
C LYS A 94 4.35 -6.31 -13.36
N ALA A 95 3.93 -5.48 -14.31
CA ALA A 95 3.65 -4.06 -14.08
C ALA A 95 2.50 -3.85 -13.09
N THR A 96 1.38 -4.57 -13.21
CA THR A 96 0.29 -4.50 -12.22
C THR A 96 0.76 -4.94 -10.84
N LEU A 97 1.57 -5.99 -10.76
CA LEU A 97 2.16 -6.45 -9.50
C LEU A 97 3.22 -5.50 -8.97
N ALA A 98 3.79 -4.60 -9.77
CA ALA A 98 4.67 -3.52 -9.33
C ALA A 98 3.90 -2.22 -9.02
N ASN A 99 2.58 -2.29 -8.82
CA ASN A 99 1.69 -1.14 -8.56
C ASN A 99 1.65 -0.09 -9.69
N VAL A 100 2.10 -0.44 -10.89
CA VAL A 100 1.89 0.41 -12.07
C VAL A 100 0.41 0.29 -12.47
N PRO A 101 -0.31 1.40 -12.72
CA PRO A 101 -1.72 1.38 -13.07
C PRO A 101 -1.94 0.78 -14.46
N MET A 102 -1.98 -0.55 -14.53
CA MET A 102 -2.29 -1.34 -15.72
C MET A 102 -3.63 -2.04 -15.55
N THR A 103 -4.45 -2.04 -16.60
CA THR A 103 -5.78 -2.63 -16.56
C THR A 103 -5.74 -4.13 -16.79
N LEU A 104 -5.83 -4.91 -15.71
CA LEU A 104 -6.20 -6.32 -15.75
C LEU A 104 -7.70 -6.47 -15.42
N SER A 105 -8.43 -7.16 -16.30
CA SER A 105 -9.87 -7.39 -16.17
C SER A 105 -10.33 -8.63 -16.94
N TRP A 106 -11.55 -9.09 -16.67
CA TRP A 106 -12.23 -10.14 -17.43
C TRP A 106 -12.25 -9.86 -18.94
N ARG A 107 -12.44 -8.60 -19.34
CA ARG A 107 -12.43 -8.18 -20.76
C ARG A 107 -11.08 -8.46 -21.41
N VAL A 108 -9.99 -8.09 -20.75
CA VAL A 108 -8.63 -8.35 -21.25
C VAL A 108 -8.37 -9.85 -21.32
N ALA A 109 -8.77 -10.61 -20.31
CA ALA A 109 -8.63 -12.07 -20.31
C ALA A 109 -9.38 -12.73 -21.47
N PHE A 110 -10.63 -12.35 -21.73
CA PHE A 110 -11.44 -12.91 -22.82
C PHE A 110 -10.87 -12.57 -24.21
N VAL A 111 -10.51 -11.30 -24.42
CA VAL A 111 -9.88 -10.86 -25.69
C VAL A 111 -8.54 -11.57 -25.90
N LYS A 112 -7.73 -11.70 -24.85
CA LYS A 112 -6.45 -12.41 -24.91
C LYS A 112 -6.63 -13.88 -25.27
N LEU A 113 -7.61 -14.54 -24.67
CA LEU A 113 -7.94 -15.94 -24.95
C LEU A 113 -8.28 -16.16 -26.42
N LEU A 114 -9.25 -15.41 -26.96
CA LEU A 114 -9.70 -15.55 -28.35
C LEU A 114 -8.62 -15.15 -29.37
N SER A 115 -7.95 -14.04 -29.13
CA SER A 115 -6.90 -13.56 -30.04
C SER A 115 -5.66 -14.47 -30.04
N ALA A 116 -5.30 -15.07 -28.89
CA ALA A 116 -4.24 -16.07 -28.83
C ALA A 116 -4.63 -17.38 -29.53
N ILE A 117 -5.90 -17.82 -29.43
CA ILE A 117 -6.39 -18.99 -30.18
C ILE A 117 -6.24 -18.76 -31.69
N ALA A 118 -6.68 -17.60 -32.20
CA ALA A 118 -6.53 -17.26 -33.62
C ALA A 118 -5.04 -17.16 -34.04
N THR A 119 -4.21 -16.48 -33.23
CA THR A 119 -2.77 -16.32 -33.51
C THR A 119 -2.06 -17.67 -33.59
N LEU A 120 -2.26 -18.54 -32.60
CA LEU A 120 -1.62 -19.86 -32.57
C LEU A 120 -2.21 -20.81 -33.60
N GLY A 121 -3.53 -20.76 -33.83
CA GLY A 121 -4.22 -21.54 -34.86
C GLY A 121 -3.80 -21.18 -36.28
N SER A 122 -3.35 -19.94 -36.52
CA SER A 122 -2.71 -19.53 -37.79
C SER A 122 -1.35 -20.20 -38.02
N GLY A 123 -0.74 -20.71 -36.94
CA GLY A 123 0.56 -21.36 -36.87
C GLY A 123 1.76 -20.44 -36.88
N MET A 124 1.56 -19.18 -36.46
CA MET A 124 2.67 -18.34 -36.02
C MET A 124 3.45 -19.03 -34.90
N THR A 125 4.78 -18.91 -34.92
CA THR A 125 5.71 -19.59 -34.02
C THR A 125 5.78 -18.90 -32.65
N LEU A 126 4.64 -18.86 -31.98
CA LEU A 126 4.43 -18.32 -30.63
C LEU A 126 3.90 -19.41 -29.70
N GLY A 127 3.96 -19.16 -28.39
CA GLY A 127 3.48 -20.09 -27.36
C GLY A 127 2.20 -19.63 -26.67
N ARG A 128 1.38 -20.58 -26.21
CA ARG A 128 0.20 -20.29 -25.37
C ARG A 128 0.50 -19.86 -23.93
N GLN A 129 1.69 -20.19 -23.43
CA GLN A 129 2.06 -20.08 -22.02
C GLN A 129 1.99 -18.64 -21.48
N GLY A 130 2.51 -17.66 -22.22
CA GLY A 130 2.39 -16.25 -21.83
C GLY A 130 0.93 -15.78 -21.74
N PRO A 131 0.12 -15.99 -22.79
CA PRO A 131 -1.32 -15.71 -22.76
C PRO A 131 -2.05 -16.36 -21.58
N THR A 132 -1.79 -17.62 -21.23
CA THR A 132 -2.47 -18.27 -20.10
C THR A 132 -2.11 -17.61 -18.76
N VAL A 133 -0.88 -17.15 -18.57
CA VAL A 133 -0.50 -16.34 -17.38
C VAL A 133 -1.34 -15.05 -17.31
N GLN A 134 -1.44 -14.29 -18.41
CA GLN A 134 -2.22 -13.04 -18.43
C GLN A 134 -3.72 -13.28 -18.27
N VAL A 135 -4.25 -14.35 -18.87
CA VAL A 135 -5.65 -14.75 -18.73
C VAL A 135 -5.91 -15.10 -17.26
N GLY A 136 -5.13 -15.98 -16.65
CA GLY A 136 -5.27 -16.34 -15.23
C GLY A 136 -5.20 -15.12 -14.30
N ALA A 137 -4.23 -14.22 -14.52
CA ALA A 137 -4.10 -12.97 -13.78
C ALA A 137 -5.30 -12.03 -13.99
N GLY A 138 -5.82 -11.91 -15.22
CA GLY A 138 -6.95 -11.06 -15.57
C GLY A 138 -8.29 -11.54 -14.99
N LEU A 139 -8.50 -12.87 -14.96
CA LEU A 139 -9.64 -13.50 -14.31
C LEU A 139 -9.58 -13.28 -12.79
N ALA A 140 -8.44 -13.55 -12.17
CA ALA A 140 -8.20 -13.28 -10.74
C ALA A 140 -8.39 -11.78 -10.39
N ALA A 141 -7.87 -10.87 -11.22
CA ALA A 141 -8.02 -9.42 -11.05
C ALA A 141 -9.48 -8.96 -11.13
N GLY A 142 -10.31 -9.72 -11.84
CA GLY A 142 -11.74 -9.52 -11.98
C GLY A 142 -12.55 -10.13 -10.84
N MET A 143 -12.23 -11.36 -10.41
CA MET A 143 -12.87 -12.04 -9.27
C MET A 143 -12.62 -11.30 -7.96
N SER A 144 -11.39 -10.86 -7.73
CA SER A 144 -10.98 -10.10 -6.54
C SER A 144 -11.69 -8.75 -6.38
N ARG A 145 -12.40 -8.25 -7.40
CA ARG A 145 -13.25 -7.06 -7.28
C ARG A 145 -14.62 -7.36 -6.67
N TRP A 146 -15.07 -8.61 -6.68
CA TRP A 146 -16.35 -9.01 -6.10
C TRP A 146 -16.32 -9.02 -4.58
N VAL A 147 -15.12 -9.15 -4.00
CA VAL A 147 -14.90 -9.13 -2.55
C VAL A 147 -14.10 -7.87 -2.18
N PRO A 148 -14.60 -7.01 -1.28
CA PRO A 148 -13.84 -5.85 -0.81
C PRO A 148 -12.64 -6.32 0.02
N THR A 149 -11.46 -6.32 -0.61
CA THR A 149 -10.20 -6.81 -0.02
C THR A 149 -9.12 -5.73 -0.06
N SER A 150 -8.05 -5.89 0.72
CA SER A 150 -6.93 -4.95 0.69
C SER A 150 -6.19 -5.01 -0.65
N PRO A 151 -5.51 -3.92 -1.06
CA PRO A 151 -4.70 -3.90 -2.28
C PRO A 151 -3.65 -5.03 -2.32
N ASP A 152 -3.02 -5.34 -1.18
CA ASP A 152 -2.03 -6.42 -1.08
C ASP A 152 -2.66 -7.81 -1.28
N HIS A 153 -3.83 -8.07 -0.68
CA HIS A 153 -4.58 -9.31 -0.91
C HIS A 153 -4.90 -9.47 -2.40
N ARG A 154 -5.39 -8.40 -3.03
CA ARG A 154 -5.72 -8.40 -4.45
C ARG A 154 -4.49 -8.66 -5.33
N ARG A 155 -3.33 -8.06 -5.00
CA ARG A 155 -2.05 -8.31 -5.66
C ARG A 155 -1.65 -9.78 -5.55
N GLN A 156 -1.79 -10.38 -4.37
CA GLN A 156 -1.50 -11.80 -4.13
C GLN A 156 -2.44 -12.73 -4.91
N MET A 157 -3.74 -12.42 -4.98
CA MET A 157 -4.70 -13.20 -5.78
C MET A 157 -4.41 -13.13 -7.28
N ILE A 158 -4.04 -11.95 -7.79
CA ILE A 158 -3.63 -11.79 -9.19
C ILE A 158 -2.39 -12.64 -9.49
N ALA A 159 -1.43 -12.67 -8.58
CA ALA A 159 -0.25 -13.51 -8.69
C ALA A 159 -0.58 -15.01 -8.67
N ALA A 160 -1.43 -15.43 -7.74
CA ALA A 160 -1.91 -16.80 -7.66
C ALA A 160 -2.61 -17.22 -8.97
N GLY A 161 -3.43 -16.34 -9.57
CA GLY A 161 -4.03 -16.56 -10.89
C GLY A 161 -3.01 -16.63 -12.02
N ALA A 162 -1.96 -15.81 -11.97
CA ALA A 162 -0.86 -15.84 -12.93
C ALA A 162 -0.09 -17.18 -12.88
N GLY A 163 0.27 -17.63 -11.67
CA GLY A 163 0.91 -18.94 -11.45
C GLY A 163 0.01 -20.11 -11.81
N ALA A 164 -1.28 -20.04 -11.50
CA ALA A 164 -2.26 -21.04 -11.94
C ALA A 164 -2.36 -21.12 -13.47
N GLY A 165 -2.34 -19.97 -14.16
CA GLY A 165 -2.30 -19.92 -15.62
C GLY A 165 -1.02 -20.52 -16.22
N LEU A 166 0.13 -20.37 -15.55
CA LEU A 166 1.38 -21.02 -15.97
C LEU A 166 1.34 -22.53 -15.70
N ALA A 167 0.94 -22.92 -14.49
CA ALA A 167 0.85 -24.31 -14.05
C ALA A 167 -0.12 -25.11 -14.93
N ALA A 168 -1.31 -24.55 -15.20
CA ALA A 168 -2.28 -25.17 -16.11
C ALA A 168 -1.71 -25.34 -17.52
N ALA A 169 -0.83 -24.44 -17.95
CA ALA A 169 -0.36 -24.45 -19.31
C ALA A 169 0.83 -25.39 -19.54
N PHE A 170 1.64 -25.67 -18.51
CA PHE A 170 2.69 -26.69 -18.54
C PHE A 170 2.31 -28.03 -17.89
N ASN A 171 1.14 -28.11 -17.24
CA ASN A 171 0.81 -29.18 -16.31
C ASN A 171 1.85 -29.31 -15.18
N ALA A 172 2.38 -28.16 -14.73
CA ALA A 172 3.55 -28.04 -13.87
C ALA A 172 3.25 -27.11 -12.67
N PRO A 173 2.63 -27.63 -11.59
CA PRO A 173 2.24 -26.83 -10.42
C PRO A 173 3.41 -26.15 -9.70
N ILE A 174 4.52 -26.85 -9.46
CA ILE A 174 5.65 -26.31 -8.70
C ILE A 174 6.31 -25.21 -9.51
N ALA A 175 6.44 -25.40 -10.83
CA ALA A 175 6.91 -24.35 -11.73
C ALA A 175 6.05 -23.07 -11.67
N GLY A 176 4.73 -23.22 -11.57
CA GLY A 176 3.80 -22.09 -11.40
C GLY A 176 4.10 -21.23 -10.17
N VAL A 177 4.40 -21.88 -9.05
CA VAL A 177 4.74 -21.21 -7.77
C VAL A 177 6.09 -20.53 -7.86
N LEU A 178 7.10 -21.24 -8.36
CA LEU A 178 8.47 -20.70 -8.47
C LEU A 178 8.54 -19.53 -9.43
N PHE A 179 7.75 -19.54 -10.51
CA PHE A 179 7.67 -18.40 -11.42
C PHE A 179 7.14 -17.13 -10.73
N ILE A 180 6.18 -17.26 -9.80
CA ILE A 180 5.70 -16.12 -9.03
C ILE A 180 6.82 -15.54 -8.17
N VAL A 181 7.57 -16.41 -7.49
CA VAL A 181 8.66 -16.03 -6.58
C VAL A 181 9.85 -15.44 -7.34
N GLU A 182 10.25 -16.06 -8.44
CA GLU A 182 11.46 -15.71 -9.17
C GLU A 182 11.26 -14.52 -10.12
N GLU A 183 10.13 -14.46 -10.85
CA GLU A 183 9.91 -13.47 -11.92
C GLU A 183 8.82 -12.42 -11.64
N LEU A 184 7.73 -12.75 -10.93
CA LEU A 184 6.56 -11.84 -10.84
C LEU A 184 6.53 -10.92 -9.61
N LEU A 185 6.70 -11.45 -8.40
CA LEU A 185 6.40 -10.72 -7.16
C LEU A 185 7.61 -10.59 -6.22
N GLN A 186 8.55 -11.54 -6.27
CA GLN A 186 9.75 -11.57 -5.41
C GLN A 186 9.42 -11.37 -3.91
N ASP A 187 8.23 -11.81 -3.47
CA ASP A 187 7.74 -11.72 -2.10
C ASP A 187 7.45 -13.14 -1.57
N LEU A 188 8.01 -13.44 -0.40
CA LEU A 188 7.92 -14.73 0.29
C LEU A 188 6.94 -14.70 1.48
N SER A 189 5.95 -13.80 1.48
CA SER A 189 4.90 -13.81 2.49
C SER A 189 4.17 -15.16 2.53
N GLY A 190 3.86 -15.66 3.74
CA GLY A 190 3.20 -16.94 3.92
C GLY A 190 1.81 -17.03 3.26
N LEU A 191 1.11 -15.91 3.10
CA LEU A 191 -0.19 -15.85 2.41
C LEU A 191 -0.01 -15.91 0.88
N THR A 192 0.96 -15.18 0.33
CA THR A 192 1.30 -15.21 -1.11
C THR A 192 1.67 -16.63 -1.53
N LEU A 193 2.57 -17.28 -0.79
CA LEU A 193 3.02 -18.63 -1.10
C LEU A 193 1.89 -19.66 -0.98
N GLY A 194 1.13 -19.63 0.12
CA GLY A 194 0.04 -20.59 0.35
C GLY A 194 -1.05 -20.53 -0.72
N THR A 195 -1.47 -19.33 -1.11
CA THR A 195 -2.53 -19.14 -2.12
C THR A 195 -2.02 -19.45 -3.54
N ALA A 196 -0.76 -19.11 -3.84
CA ALA A 196 -0.10 -19.49 -5.08
C ALA A 196 0.01 -21.01 -5.25
N ILE A 197 0.40 -21.75 -4.20
CA ILE A 197 0.50 -23.22 -4.21
C ILE A 197 -0.87 -23.82 -4.53
N ILE A 198 -1.92 -23.40 -3.82
CA ILE A 198 -3.27 -23.96 -3.99
C ILE A 198 -3.80 -23.69 -5.40
N ALA A 199 -3.72 -22.43 -5.86
CA ALA A 199 -4.20 -22.07 -7.19
C ALA A 199 -3.41 -22.78 -8.30
N SER A 200 -2.08 -22.88 -8.17
CA SER A 200 -1.21 -23.56 -9.14
C SER A 200 -1.43 -25.07 -9.17
N PHE A 201 -1.62 -25.69 -8.01
CA PHE A 201 -1.96 -27.11 -7.89
C PHE A 201 -3.28 -27.42 -8.58
N ILE A 202 -4.35 -26.70 -8.25
CA ILE A 202 -5.66 -26.91 -8.90
C ILE A 202 -5.57 -26.60 -10.39
N GLY A 203 -4.89 -25.51 -10.77
CA GLY A 203 -4.63 -25.11 -12.15
C GLY A 203 -4.00 -26.25 -12.97
N GLY A 204 -2.87 -26.78 -12.49
CA GLY A 204 -2.14 -27.86 -13.14
C GLY A 204 -2.89 -29.18 -13.17
N VAL A 205 -3.51 -29.59 -12.05
CA VAL A 205 -4.23 -30.87 -11.95
C VAL A 205 -5.48 -30.88 -12.81
N VAL A 206 -6.31 -29.83 -12.75
CA VAL A 206 -7.54 -29.77 -13.56
C VAL A 206 -7.20 -29.72 -15.04
N SER A 207 -6.18 -28.93 -15.44
CA SER A 207 -5.73 -28.90 -16.83
C SER A 207 -5.22 -30.26 -17.31
N ARG A 208 -4.48 -30.98 -16.45
CA ARG A 208 -4.01 -32.34 -16.74
C ARG A 208 -5.16 -33.35 -16.90
N LEU A 209 -6.22 -33.25 -16.10
CA LEU A 209 -7.38 -34.14 -16.15
C LEU A 209 -8.29 -33.85 -17.36
N LEU A 210 -8.59 -32.58 -17.63
CA LEU A 210 -9.53 -32.17 -18.68
C LEU A 210 -8.89 -31.99 -20.06
N GLY A 211 -7.61 -31.63 -20.11
CA GLY A 211 -6.89 -31.33 -21.34
C GLY A 211 -6.45 -32.57 -22.12
N GLY A 212 -7.27 -33.62 -22.13
CA GLY A 212 -7.03 -34.98 -22.62
C GLY A 212 -6.04 -35.09 -23.79
N GLY A 213 -5.18 -36.11 -23.74
CA GLY A 213 -4.26 -36.46 -24.83
C GLY A 213 -2.77 -36.16 -24.63
N SER A 214 -2.31 -35.69 -23.46
CA SER A 214 -0.86 -35.65 -23.15
C SER A 214 -0.38 -36.84 -22.30
N TRP A 215 -1.15 -37.93 -22.27
CA TRP A 215 -0.72 -39.16 -21.63
C TRP A 215 0.35 -39.87 -22.47
N GLU A 216 0.26 -39.80 -23.81
CA GLU A 216 1.24 -40.41 -24.72
C GLU A 216 2.61 -39.69 -24.71
N LEU A 217 2.62 -38.36 -24.76
CA LEU A 217 3.88 -37.58 -24.74
C LEU A 217 4.61 -37.70 -23.40
N ASN A 218 3.88 -37.71 -22.27
CA ASN A 218 4.50 -38.02 -20.98
C ASN A 218 4.98 -39.47 -20.92
N LEU A 219 4.22 -40.45 -21.42
CA LEU A 219 4.65 -41.86 -21.46
C LEU A 219 5.94 -42.06 -22.27
N GLN A 220 6.06 -41.45 -23.45
CA GLN A 220 7.27 -41.54 -24.28
C GLN A 220 8.47 -40.82 -23.67
N LEU A 221 8.27 -39.64 -23.06
CA LEU A 221 9.32 -38.95 -22.30
C LEU A 221 9.75 -39.70 -21.04
N THR A 222 8.83 -40.41 -20.38
CA THR A 222 9.12 -41.22 -19.18
C THR A 222 9.87 -42.52 -19.53
N GLN A 223 9.74 -43.01 -20.77
CA GLN A 223 10.44 -44.21 -21.24
C GLN A 223 11.91 -43.95 -21.63
N SER A 224 12.28 -42.69 -21.86
CA SER A 224 13.66 -42.28 -22.14
C SER A 224 14.40 -42.06 -20.82
N SER A 225 15.13 -43.06 -20.32
CA SER A 225 15.94 -42.90 -19.12
C SER A 225 17.14 -42.00 -19.42
N SER A 226 17.18 -40.81 -18.79
CA SER A 226 18.37 -39.98 -18.89
C SER A 226 19.50 -40.60 -18.05
N GLN A 227 20.70 -40.60 -18.62
CA GLN A 227 21.93 -41.00 -17.94
C GLN A 227 22.80 -39.76 -17.83
N PHE A 228 23.38 -39.56 -16.65
CA PHE A 228 24.33 -38.49 -16.41
C PHE A 228 25.66 -39.11 -16.00
N SER A 229 26.70 -38.81 -16.77
CA SER A 229 28.07 -39.22 -16.44
C SER A 229 28.97 -38.00 -16.21
N LEU A 230 29.98 -38.16 -15.35
CA LEU A 230 30.93 -37.10 -15.01
C LEU A 230 31.67 -36.52 -16.24
N PRO A 231 32.08 -37.33 -17.25
CA PRO A 231 32.75 -36.83 -18.45
C PRO A 231 31.90 -35.90 -19.33
N GLU A 232 30.57 -35.91 -19.19
CA GLU A 232 29.66 -35.06 -19.98
C GLU A 232 29.59 -33.60 -19.46
N ILE A 233 30.11 -33.33 -18.25
CA ILE A 233 30.04 -31.99 -17.63
C ILE A 233 30.61 -30.88 -18.54
N PRO A 234 31.78 -31.01 -19.19
CA PRO A 234 32.29 -29.99 -20.10
C PRO A 234 31.37 -29.71 -21.30
N ALA A 235 30.70 -30.73 -21.83
CA ALA A 235 29.75 -30.57 -22.92
C ALA A 235 28.47 -29.86 -22.47
N PHE A 236 27.97 -30.15 -21.25
CA PHE A 236 26.87 -29.38 -20.65
C PHE A 236 27.27 -27.92 -20.36
N LEU A 237 28.49 -27.66 -19.89
CA LEU A 237 29.01 -26.30 -19.73
C LEU A 237 29.06 -25.56 -21.07
N LEU A 238 29.56 -26.22 -22.13
CA LEU A 238 29.59 -25.67 -23.48
C LEU A 238 28.18 -25.36 -24.00
N LEU A 239 27.24 -26.30 -23.84
CA LEU A 239 25.83 -26.10 -24.19
C LEU A 239 25.25 -24.89 -23.45
N GLY A 240 25.55 -24.75 -22.15
CA GLY A 240 25.14 -23.60 -21.36
C GLY A 240 25.70 -22.28 -21.87
N VAL A 241 26.99 -22.23 -22.22
CA VAL A 241 27.61 -21.04 -22.81
C VAL A 241 26.97 -20.68 -24.15
N LEU A 242 26.77 -21.66 -25.04
CA LEU A 242 26.12 -21.44 -26.34
C LEU A 242 24.68 -20.98 -26.18
N ALA A 243 23.91 -21.61 -25.29
CA ALA A 243 22.53 -21.21 -24.98
C ALA A 243 22.47 -19.78 -24.42
N GLY A 244 23.43 -19.41 -23.56
CA GLY A 244 23.55 -18.07 -23.01
C GLY A 244 23.82 -17.00 -24.08
N LEU A 245 24.77 -17.26 -24.98
CA LEU A 245 25.12 -16.35 -26.08
C LEU A 245 23.99 -16.21 -27.10
N LEU A 246 23.44 -17.34 -27.56
CA LEU A 246 22.37 -17.35 -28.56
C LEU A 246 21.04 -16.84 -27.99
N GLY A 247 20.75 -17.10 -26.71
CA GLY A 247 19.60 -16.52 -26.01
C GLY A 247 19.74 -15.00 -25.84
N ALA A 248 20.94 -14.50 -25.56
CA ALA A 248 21.22 -13.06 -25.54
C ALA A 248 21.05 -12.42 -26.93
N LEU A 249 21.50 -13.09 -27.99
CA LEU A 249 21.28 -12.68 -29.38
C LEU A 249 19.78 -12.66 -29.72
N PHE A 250 19.04 -13.68 -29.30
CA PHE A 250 17.59 -13.77 -29.48
C PHE A 250 16.87 -12.60 -28.81
N ASN A 251 17.22 -12.28 -27.56
CA ASN A 251 16.66 -11.12 -26.84
C ASN A 251 16.93 -9.79 -27.55
N ARG A 252 18.15 -9.58 -28.07
CA ARG A 252 18.47 -8.39 -28.89
C ARG A 252 17.67 -8.36 -30.19
N GLY A 253 17.55 -9.50 -30.86
CA GLY A 253 16.74 -9.67 -32.06
C GLY A 253 15.27 -9.34 -31.83
N LEU A 254 14.69 -9.78 -30.71
CA LEU A 254 13.30 -9.49 -30.36
C LEU A 254 13.07 -7.99 -30.20
N ILE A 255 13.95 -7.31 -29.47
CA ILE A 255 13.90 -5.86 -29.27
C ILE A 255 14.07 -5.12 -30.61
N LEU A 256 14.99 -5.56 -31.46
CA LEU A 256 15.20 -4.98 -32.79
C LEU A 256 13.95 -5.15 -33.67
N SER A 257 13.36 -6.34 -33.69
CA SER A 257 12.14 -6.65 -34.43
C SER A 257 10.98 -5.74 -34.00
N ILE A 258 10.75 -5.59 -32.70
CA ILE A 258 9.72 -4.67 -32.15
C ILE A 258 9.98 -3.23 -32.60
N LYS A 259 11.24 -2.76 -32.55
CA LYS A 259 11.61 -1.41 -32.99
C LYS A 259 11.37 -1.22 -34.49
N LEU A 260 11.67 -2.23 -35.32
CA LEU A 260 11.44 -2.19 -36.76
C LEU A 260 9.95 -2.07 -37.07
N TYR A 261 9.10 -2.92 -36.45
CA TYR A 261 7.65 -2.83 -36.62
C TYR A 261 7.05 -1.53 -36.12
N ARG A 262 7.63 -0.89 -35.10
CA ARG A 262 7.19 0.44 -34.64
C ARG A 262 7.53 1.56 -35.62
N ARG A 263 8.59 1.42 -36.42
CA ARG A 263 8.92 2.37 -37.51
C ARG A 263 7.96 2.27 -38.69
N LEU A 264 7.41 1.07 -38.92
CA LEU A 264 6.35 0.84 -39.89
C LEU A 264 5.03 1.39 -39.30
N HIS A 265 4.55 2.53 -39.81
CA HIS A 265 3.34 3.21 -39.34
C HIS A 265 2.05 2.49 -39.77
N ILE A 266 1.96 1.19 -39.46
CA ILE A 266 0.89 0.29 -39.89
C ILE A 266 0.01 -0.09 -38.69
N SER A 267 -1.28 -0.36 -38.91
CA SER A 267 -2.21 -0.83 -37.87
C SER A 267 -1.80 -2.19 -37.29
N LEU A 268 -2.24 -2.51 -36.06
CA LEU A 268 -1.93 -3.79 -35.41
C LEU A 268 -2.48 -5.02 -36.19
N PRO A 269 -3.74 -5.03 -36.69
CA PRO A 269 -4.27 -6.10 -37.53
C PRO A 269 -3.38 -6.41 -38.72
N LEU A 270 -2.94 -5.38 -39.44
CA LEU A 270 -2.13 -5.59 -40.63
C LEU A 270 -0.71 -6.06 -40.28
N ARG A 271 -0.11 -5.55 -39.20
CA ARG A 271 1.19 -6.05 -38.70
C ARG A 271 1.13 -7.55 -38.37
N VAL A 272 0.11 -7.98 -37.63
CA VAL A 272 -0.06 -9.38 -37.24
C VAL A 272 -0.39 -10.25 -38.46
N ALA A 273 -1.25 -9.78 -39.36
CA ALA A 273 -1.59 -10.47 -40.61
C ALA A 273 -0.37 -10.70 -41.52
N LEU A 274 0.46 -9.67 -41.70
CA LEU A 274 1.70 -9.77 -42.49
C LEU A 274 2.69 -10.74 -41.85
N ALA A 275 2.86 -10.68 -40.52
CA ALA A 275 3.73 -11.63 -39.81
C ALA A 275 3.23 -13.08 -39.94
N GLY A 276 1.91 -13.30 -39.86
CA GLY A 276 1.29 -14.60 -40.12
C GLY A 276 1.48 -15.07 -41.56
N CYS A 277 1.30 -14.18 -42.53
CA CYS A 277 1.53 -14.46 -43.95
C CYS A 277 2.99 -14.87 -44.23
N ILE A 278 3.96 -14.09 -43.75
CA ILE A 278 5.39 -14.40 -43.86
C ILE A 278 5.71 -15.75 -43.21
N SER A 279 5.16 -16.01 -42.03
CA SER A 279 5.33 -17.30 -41.34
C SER A 279 4.78 -18.45 -42.18
N GLY A 280 3.60 -18.27 -42.78
CA GLY A 280 2.99 -19.26 -43.67
C GLY A 280 3.82 -19.52 -44.93
N ILE A 281 4.42 -18.48 -45.54
CA ILE A 281 5.26 -18.62 -46.73
C ILE A 281 6.52 -19.44 -46.40
N VAL A 282 7.22 -19.06 -45.33
CA VAL A 282 8.46 -19.75 -44.93
C VAL A 282 8.17 -21.20 -44.56
N VAL A 283 7.11 -21.46 -43.79
CA VAL A 283 6.73 -22.84 -43.41
C VAL A 283 6.29 -23.66 -44.63
N ALA A 284 5.65 -23.06 -45.64
CA ALA A 284 5.30 -23.76 -46.88
C ALA A 284 6.53 -24.19 -47.71
N MET A 285 7.67 -23.52 -47.55
CA MET A 285 8.94 -23.89 -48.20
C MET A 285 9.73 -24.94 -47.41
N LEU A 286 9.36 -25.18 -46.14
CA LEU A 286 10.00 -26.18 -45.28
C LEU A 286 9.32 -27.55 -45.42
N PRO A 287 10.01 -28.65 -45.02
CA PRO A 287 9.42 -29.99 -45.01
C PRO A 287 8.10 -30.08 -44.22
N ASP A 288 7.26 -31.04 -44.57
CA ASP A 288 5.89 -31.14 -44.04
C ASP A 288 5.80 -31.25 -42.51
N TYR A 289 6.84 -31.78 -41.87
CA TYR A 289 6.98 -31.81 -40.40
C TYR A 289 6.95 -30.43 -39.74
N PHE A 290 7.33 -29.37 -40.44
CA PHE A 290 7.31 -27.99 -39.94
C PHE A 290 5.91 -27.36 -39.97
N ARG A 291 4.96 -27.98 -40.67
CA ARG A 291 3.58 -27.48 -40.75
C ARG A 291 2.86 -27.60 -39.41
N ASP A 292 3.23 -28.59 -38.60
CA ASP A 292 2.74 -28.75 -37.24
C ASP A 292 3.80 -28.39 -36.18
N ASN A 293 3.57 -27.29 -35.46
CA ASN A 293 4.45 -26.84 -34.38
C ASN A 293 4.45 -27.78 -33.17
N THR A 294 3.37 -28.55 -32.94
CA THR A 294 3.32 -29.52 -31.84
C THR A 294 4.15 -30.77 -32.15
N GLY A 295 3.95 -31.37 -33.33
CA GLY A 295 4.75 -32.50 -33.79
C GLY A 295 6.24 -32.15 -33.94
N LEU A 296 6.58 -30.95 -34.40
CA LEU A 296 7.98 -30.49 -34.50
C LEU A 296 8.69 -30.53 -33.13
N ARG A 297 8.01 -30.11 -32.07
CA ARG A 297 8.56 -30.13 -30.71
C ARG A 297 8.82 -31.57 -30.25
N GLU A 298 7.86 -32.46 -30.46
CA GLU A 298 7.93 -33.87 -30.04
C GLU A 298 9.09 -34.57 -30.75
N TYR A 299 9.18 -34.42 -32.07
CA TYR A 299 10.22 -35.06 -32.90
C TYR A 299 11.66 -34.67 -32.55
N VAL A 300 11.89 -33.42 -32.09
CA VAL A 300 13.23 -32.99 -31.64
C VAL A 300 13.54 -33.53 -30.24
N ILE A 301 12.54 -33.64 -29.36
CA ILE A 301 12.76 -34.09 -27.97
C ILE A 301 12.99 -35.59 -27.88
N THR A 302 12.38 -36.41 -28.75
CA THR A 302 12.60 -37.86 -28.77
C THR A 302 14.02 -38.26 -29.18
N GLY A 303 14.84 -37.30 -29.65
CA GLY A 303 16.23 -37.55 -30.04
C GLY A 303 16.37 -38.27 -31.38
N GLU A 304 15.27 -38.52 -32.09
CA GLU A 304 15.25 -39.19 -33.39
C GLU A 304 15.55 -38.25 -34.57
N ALA A 305 15.58 -36.94 -34.32
CA ALA A 305 15.82 -35.95 -35.34
C ALA A 305 17.25 -36.02 -35.90
N HIS A 306 17.40 -35.92 -37.21
CA HIS A 306 18.72 -35.75 -37.83
C HIS A 306 19.30 -34.35 -37.48
N SER A 307 20.62 -34.24 -37.29
CA SER A 307 21.25 -32.96 -36.90
C SER A 307 20.96 -31.81 -37.89
N SER A 308 20.88 -32.10 -39.19
CA SER A 308 20.49 -31.10 -40.20
C SER A 308 19.06 -30.58 -40.00
N PHE A 309 18.13 -31.46 -39.62
CA PHE A 309 16.75 -31.07 -39.32
C PHE A 309 16.69 -30.16 -38.10
N ALA A 310 17.40 -30.51 -37.02
CA ALA A 310 17.49 -29.70 -35.81
C ALA A 310 18.10 -28.30 -36.08
N ALA A 311 19.11 -28.21 -36.96
CA ALA A 311 19.69 -26.93 -37.35
C ALA A 311 18.71 -26.06 -38.15
N ILE A 312 18.01 -26.63 -39.13
CA ILE A 312 16.97 -25.92 -39.90
C ILE A 312 15.82 -25.48 -38.98
N ALA A 313 15.43 -26.32 -38.03
CA ALA A 313 14.41 -26.00 -37.04
C ALA A 313 14.85 -24.87 -36.11
N PHE A 314 16.10 -24.89 -35.64
CA PHE A 314 16.64 -23.82 -34.82
C PHE A 314 16.59 -22.48 -35.58
N VAL A 315 17.13 -22.43 -36.80
CA VAL A 315 17.22 -21.18 -37.59
C VAL A 315 15.84 -20.66 -37.99
N SER A 316 14.99 -21.54 -38.52
CA SER A 316 13.65 -21.14 -38.96
C SER A 316 12.79 -20.67 -37.79
N GLN A 317 12.77 -21.41 -36.67
CA GLN A 317 12.01 -21.01 -35.48
C GLN A 317 12.56 -19.72 -34.87
N PHE A 318 13.89 -19.53 -34.85
CA PHE A 318 14.51 -18.31 -34.34
C PHE A 318 14.00 -17.10 -35.12
N ILE A 319 14.09 -17.13 -36.46
CA ILE A 319 13.67 -16.02 -37.32
C ILE A 319 12.16 -15.81 -37.26
N LEU A 320 11.37 -16.88 -37.37
CA LEU A 320 9.91 -16.78 -37.39
C LEU A 320 9.36 -16.23 -36.07
N THR A 321 9.94 -16.62 -34.93
CA THR A 321 9.50 -16.08 -33.63
C THR A 321 9.85 -14.60 -33.50
N LEU A 322 10.99 -14.14 -34.04
CA LEU A 322 11.30 -12.71 -34.11
C LEU A 322 10.27 -11.93 -34.92
N VAL A 323 9.88 -12.44 -36.09
CA VAL A 323 8.87 -11.82 -36.98
C VAL A 323 7.50 -11.80 -36.29
N ALA A 324 7.08 -12.93 -35.74
CA ALA A 324 5.79 -13.10 -35.08
C ALA A 324 5.66 -12.24 -33.82
N PHE A 325 6.61 -12.31 -32.89
CA PHE A 325 6.55 -11.56 -31.63
C PHE A 325 6.71 -10.05 -31.86
N GLY A 326 7.59 -9.65 -32.78
CA GLY A 326 7.82 -8.23 -33.11
C GLY A 326 6.58 -7.51 -33.65
N SER A 327 5.68 -8.24 -34.32
CA SER A 327 4.42 -7.70 -34.84
C SER A 327 3.44 -7.22 -33.77
N GLY A 328 3.62 -7.65 -32.51
CA GLY A 328 2.70 -7.41 -31.40
C GLY A 328 1.60 -8.48 -31.26
N ALA A 329 1.69 -9.57 -32.04
CA ALA A 329 0.74 -10.68 -32.01
C ALA A 329 0.56 -11.27 -30.58
N PRO A 330 -0.67 -11.59 -30.17
CA PRO A 330 -0.94 -12.23 -28.88
C PRO A 330 -0.32 -13.63 -28.80
N GLY A 331 0.78 -13.74 -28.05
CA GLY A 331 1.51 -14.99 -27.91
C GLY A 331 2.73 -14.84 -27.00
N GLY A 332 3.11 -15.94 -26.36
CA GLY A 332 4.23 -16.02 -25.43
C GLY A 332 5.50 -16.58 -26.07
N LEU A 333 6.63 -16.41 -25.38
CA LEU A 333 7.94 -16.83 -25.88
C LEU A 333 8.45 -18.15 -25.31
N PHE A 334 7.78 -18.68 -24.28
CA PHE A 334 8.21 -19.90 -23.58
C PHE A 334 8.33 -21.11 -24.52
N ALA A 335 7.28 -21.44 -25.28
CA ALA A 335 7.32 -22.62 -26.15
C ALA A 335 8.40 -22.50 -27.25
N PRO A 336 8.53 -21.37 -27.97
CA PRO A 336 9.65 -21.15 -28.89
C PRO A 336 11.02 -21.28 -28.23
N SER A 337 11.24 -20.69 -27.05
CA SER A 337 12.52 -20.80 -26.36
C SER A 337 12.87 -22.22 -25.92
N LEU A 338 11.88 -23.01 -25.51
CA LEU A 338 12.08 -24.43 -25.20
C LEU A 338 12.44 -25.21 -26.46
N ILE A 339 11.75 -24.98 -27.59
CA ILE A 339 12.05 -25.66 -28.86
C ILE A 339 13.46 -25.29 -29.35
N LEU A 340 13.83 -24.01 -29.30
CA LEU A 340 15.18 -23.55 -29.66
C LEU A 340 16.25 -24.19 -28.78
N GLY A 341 15.99 -24.27 -27.47
CA GLY A 341 16.87 -24.96 -26.53
C GLY A 341 16.99 -26.45 -26.82
N SER A 342 15.88 -27.11 -27.15
CA SER A 342 15.86 -28.52 -27.55
C SER A 342 16.70 -28.77 -28.80
N CYS A 343 16.53 -27.94 -29.83
CA CYS A 343 17.31 -28.05 -31.06
C CYS A 343 18.80 -27.83 -30.81
N LEU A 344 19.18 -26.80 -30.03
CA LEU A 344 20.58 -26.53 -29.69
C LEU A 344 21.19 -27.65 -28.86
N GLY A 345 20.45 -28.14 -27.86
CA GLY A 345 20.86 -29.28 -27.04
C GLY A 345 21.05 -30.54 -27.88
N HIS A 346 20.11 -30.85 -28.76
CA HIS A 346 20.19 -31.98 -29.68
C HIS A 346 21.43 -31.90 -30.59
N LEU A 347 21.75 -30.71 -31.11
CA LEU A 347 22.95 -30.51 -31.92
C LEU A 347 24.24 -30.75 -31.14
N VAL A 348 24.33 -30.24 -29.90
CA VAL A 348 25.50 -30.45 -29.04
C VAL A 348 25.60 -31.91 -28.60
N GLY A 349 24.48 -32.54 -28.25
CA GLY A 349 24.43 -33.95 -27.84
C GLY A 349 24.76 -34.90 -28.99
N ALA A 350 24.27 -34.64 -30.21
CA ALA A 350 24.65 -35.42 -31.39
C ALA A 350 26.14 -35.28 -31.73
N PHE A 351 26.70 -34.08 -31.55
CA PHE A 351 28.14 -33.87 -31.69
C PHE A 351 28.92 -34.64 -30.62
N GLU A 352 28.53 -34.52 -29.35
CA GLU A 352 29.20 -35.21 -28.24
C GLU A 352 29.15 -36.74 -28.40
N PHE A 353 27.98 -37.28 -28.74
CA PHE A 353 27.79 -38.70 -29.03
C PHE A 353 28.69 -39.19 -30.18
N HIS A 354 28.90 -38.38 -31.21
CA HIS A 354 29.78 -38.74 -32.32
C HIS A 354 31.28 -38.75 -31.94
N PHE A 355 31.71 -37.84 -31.06
CA PHE A 355 33.12 -37.68 -30.69
C PHE A 355 33.56 -38.56 -29.52
N LEU A 356 32.74 -38.64 -28.47
CA LEU A 356 33.08 -39.32 -27.21
C LEU A 356 32.34 -40.66 -27.07
N GLY A 357 31.28 -40.91 -27.85
CA GLY A 357 30.43 -42.10 -27.71
C GLY A 357 29.67 -42.14 -26.37
N LEU A 358 29.62 -41.02 -25.66
CA LEU A 358 28.93 -40.84 -24.39
C LEU A 358 27.69 -39.95 -24.61
N GLY A 359 26.80 -39.94 -23.62
CA GLY A 359 25.62 -39.07 -23.62
C GLY A 359 24.49 -39.47 -24.58
N SER A 360 23.27 -39.07 -24.25
CA SER A 360 22.10 -39.24 -25.12
C SER A 360 21.69 -37.89 -25.70
N PRO A 361 21.51 -37.75 -27.04
CA PRO A 361 21.02 -36.51 -27.66
C PRO A 361 19.72 -35.99 -27.03
N ALA A 362 18.84 -36.88 -26.57
CA ALA A 362 17.62 -36.52 -25.87
C ALA A 362 17.90 -35.84 -24.51
N THR A 363 18.91 -36.29 -23.76
CA THR A 363 19.30 -35.69 -22.47
C THR A 363 19.84 -34.27 -22.68
N TYR A 364 20.69 -34.06 -23.69
CA TYR A 364 21.16 -32.73 -24.04
C TYR A 364 20.05 -31.84 -24.60
N ALA A 365 19.13 -32.36 -25.39
CA ALA A 365 17.95 -31.62 -25.87
C ALA A 365 17.14 -31.09 -24.68
N LEU A 366 16.79 -31.96 -23.72
CA LEU A 366 16.07 -31.59 -22.51
C LEU A 366 16.85 -30.59 -21.65
N ALA A 367 18.16 -30.77 -21.46
CA ALA A 367 19.00 -29.82 -20.74
C ALA A 367 19.08 -28.45 -21.46
N GLY A 368 19.17 -28.48 -22.78
CA GLY A 368 19.18 -27.31 -23.65
C GLY A 368 17.87 -26.52 -23.61
N MET A 369 16.71 -27.20 -23.49
CA MET A 369 15.41 -26.55 -23.26
C MET A 369 15.46 -25.61 -22.04
N GLY A 370 15.93 -26.12 -20.90
CA GLY A 370 16.09 -25.34 -19.67
C GLY A 370 17.13 -24.23 -19.84
N GLY A 371 18.27 -24.56 -20.46
CA GLY A 371 19.36 -23.63 -20.77
C GLY A 371 18.92 -22.39 -21.55
N PHE A 372 18.31 -22.58 -22.72
CA PHE A 372 17.92 -21.47 -23.59
C PHE A 372 16.76 -20.67 -22.99
N PHE A 373 15.79 -21.34 -22.37
CA PHE A 373 14.71 -20.64 -21.65
C PHE A 373 15.24 -19.78 -20.49
N SER A 374 16.22 -20.30 -19.73
CA SER A 374 16.93 -19.57 -18.68
C SER A 374 17.64 -18.32 -19.21
N ALA A 375 18.35 -18.41 -20.35
CA ALA A 375 18.98 -17.25 -20.98
C ALA A 375 17.98 -16.17 -21.42
N VAL A 376 16.85 -16.58 -22.00
CA VAL A 376 15.84 -15.67 -22.54
C VAL A 376 15.08 -14.98 -21.41
N SER A 377 14.56 -15.76 -20.46
CA SER A 377 13.67 -15.25 -19.39
C SER A 377 14.41 -14.76 -18.16
N LYS A 378 15.65 -15.22 -17.90
CA LYS A 378 16.42 -14.97 -16.66
C LYS A 378 15.82 -15.60 -15.40
N VAL A 379 15.25 -16.80 -15.56
CA VAL A 379 14.50 -17.51 -14.53
C VAL A 379 15.01 -18.97 -14.43
N PRO A 380 16.27 -19.21 -13.99
CA PRO A 380 16.89 -20.53 -14.02
C PRO A 380 16.18 -21.58 -13.15
N ILE A 381 15.68 -21.24 -11.97
CA ILE A 381 15.09 -22.23 -11.05
C ILE A 381 13.76 -22.72 -11.65
N THR A 382 12.93 -21.80 -12.11
CA THR A 382 11.68 -22.14 -12.80
C THR A 382 11.95 -22.93 -14.07
N ALA A 383 13.01 -22.64 -14.83
CA ALA A 383 13.40 -23.40 -16.02
C ALA A 383 13.66 -24.88 -15.70
N ILE A 384 14.49 -25.14 -14.67
CA ILE A 384 14.82 -26.49 -14.20
C ILE A 384 13.55 -27.23 -13.79
N VAL A 385 12.68 -26.59 -12.99
CA VAL A 385 11.46 -27.22 -12.48
C VAL A 385 10.42 -27.45 -13.56
N ILE A 386 10.28 -26.57 -14.56
CA ILE A 386 9.39 -26.81 -15.71
C ILE A 386 9.82 -28.09 -16.42
N VAL A 387 11.11 -28.22 -16.78
CA VAL A 387 11.57 -29.39 -17.54
C VAL A 387 11.46 -30.64 -16.68
N PHE A 388 11.87 -30.57 -15.41
CA PHE A 388 11.74 -31.68 -14.45
C PHE A 388 10.29 -32.14 -14.24
N GLU A 389 9.32 -31.24 -14.06
CA GLU A 389 7.91 -31.63 -13.87
C GLU A 389 7.30 -32.21 -15.16
N MET A 390 7.78 -31.79 -16.33
CA MET A 390 7.33 -32.35 -17.61
C MET A 390 7.92 -33.74 -17.89
N THR A 391 9.15 -34.03 -17.47
CA THR A 391 9.83 -35.31 -17.74
C THR A 391 9.73 -36.31 -16.59
N THR A 392 9.53 -35.83 -15.37
CA THR A 392 9.53 -36.60 -14.11
C THR A 392 10.81 -37.42 -13.86
N ASP A 393 11.91 -37.04 -14.49
CA ASP A 393 13.20 -37.72 -14.39
C ASP A 393 14.17 -36.91 -13.50
N PHE A 394 14.54 -37.50 -12.36
CA PHE A 394 15.46 -36.88 -11.41
C PHE A 394 16.91 -36.84 -11.93
N ASN A 395 17.32 -37.75 -12.81
CA ASN A 395 18.69 -37.77 -13.34
C ASN A 395 19.00 -36.54 -14.20
N LEU A 396 17.97 -35.94 -14.78
CA LEU A 396 18.07 -34.73 -15.60
C LEU A 396 18.30 -33.45 -14.80
N VAL A 397 18.02 -33.45 -13.49
CA VAL A 397 18.10 -32.25 -12.64
C VAL A 397 19.53 -31.70 -12.60
N LEU A 398 20.55 -32.55 -12.49
CA LEU A 398 21.96 -32.14 -12.48
C LEU A 398 22.39 -31.48 -13.82
N PRO A 399 22.22 -32.11 -15.00
CA PRO A 399 22.41 -31.46 -16.29
C PRO A 399 21.67 -30.13 -16.43
N LEU A 400 20.39 -30.09 -16.05
CA LEU A 400 19.58 -28.89 -16.12
C LEU A 400 20.14 -27.75 -15.27
N MET A 401 20.61 -28.04 -14.05
CA MET A 401 21.24 -27.03 -13.20
C MET A 401 22.52 -26.48 -13.84
N ILE A 402 23.41 -27.35 -14.34
CA ILE A 402 24.66 -26.94 -14.98
C ILE A 402 24.36 -26.03 -16.17
N VAL A 403 23.53 -26.49 -17.11
CA VAL A 403 23.22 -25.75 -18.34
C VAL A 403 22.43 -24.47 -18.04
N SER A 404 21.41 -24.52 -17.19
CA SER A 404 20.53 -23.37 -16.93
C SER A 404 21.23 -22.25 -16.16
N VAL A 405 22.07 -22.59 -15.18
CA VAL A 405 22.83 -21.60 -14.40
C VAL A 405 23.95 -20.98 -15.24
N THR A 406 24.71 -21.79 -15.97
CA THR A 406 25.77 -21.25 -16.85
C THR A 406 25.20 -20.37 -17.95
N SER A 407 24.12 -20.81 -18.61
CA SER A 407 23.40 -20.04 -19.61
C SER A 407 22.88 -18.71 -19.06
N TYR A 408 22.32 -18.71 -17.84
CA TYR A 408 21.91 -17.50 -17.14
C TYR A 408 23.08 -16.54 -16.91
N LEU A 409 24.18 -17.02 -16.34
CA LEU A 409 25.36 -16.20 -16.02
C LEU A 409 25.98 -15.58 -17.27
N VAL A 410 26.09 -16.34 -18.36
CA VAL A 410 26.59 -15.85 -19.65
C VAL A 410 25.65 -14.81 -20.22
N ALA A 411 24.35 -15.10 -20.28
CA ALA A 411 23.37 -14.15 -20.80
C ALA A 411 23.32 -12.86 -19.96
N GLU A 412 23.52 -12.94 -18.64
CA GLU A 412 23.50 -11.77 -17.74
C GLU A 412 24.68 -10.84 -17.97
N LYS A 413 25.86 -11.38 -18.27
CA LYS A 413 27.03 -10.58 -18.66
C LYS A 413 26.84 -9.85 -19.99
N VAL A 414 26.20 -10.49 -20.98
CA VAL A 414 26.06 -9.93 -22.34
C VAL A 414 24.87 -8.96 -22.47
N VAL A 415 23.76 -9.29 -21.81
CA VAL A 415 22.50 -8.55 -21.85
C VAL A 415 21.90 -8.57 -20.44
N PRO A 416 22.20 -7.55 -19.60
CA PRO A 416 21.76 -7.53 -18.20
C PRO A 416 20.25 -7.30 -18.09
N GLY A 417 19.63 -7.89 -17.06
CA GLY A 417 18.20 -7.83 -16.78
C GLY A 417 17.33 -8.75 -17.65
N SER A 418 16.10 -9.01 -17.18
CA SER A 418 15.18 -9.93 -17.86
C SER A 418 14.61 -9.34 -19.16
N LEU A 419 14.20 -10.21 -20.08
CA LEU A 419 13.52 -9.79 -21.31
C LEU A 419 12.24 -9.01 -20.98
N TYR A 420 11.46 -9.46 -19.99
CA TYR A 420 10.20 -8.82 -19.61
C TYR A 420 10.42 -7.41 -19.06
N ASP A 421 11.49 -7.18 -18.31
CA ASP A 421 11.88 -5.83 -17.86
C ASP A 421 12.20 -4.91 -19.04
N LYS A 422 12.91 -5.40 -20.05
CA LYS A 422 13.21 -4.62 -21.27
C LYS A 422 11.95 -4.33 -22.09
N LEU A 423 11.01 -5.28 -22.17
CA LEU A 423 9.73 -5.07 -22.84
C LEU A 423 8.91 -3.97 -22.15
N LEU A 424 8.96 -3.88 -20.82
CA LEU A 424 8.35 -2.79 -20.06
C LEU A 424 9.03 -1.45 -20.32
N LEU A 425 10.36 -1.41 -20.31
CA LEU A 425 11.13 -0.21 -20.62
C LEU A 425 10.82 0.32 -22.04
N LEU A 426 10.66 -0.57 -23.02
CA LEU A 426 10.23 -0.18 -24.37
C LEU A 426 8.83 0.43 -24.40
N ASN A 427 7.97 0.12 -23.43
CA ASN A 427 6.64 0.72 -23.30
C ASN A 427 6.66 1.97 -22.40
N GLY A 428 7.83 2.47 -22.01
CA GLY A 428 7.98 3.62 -21.12
C GLY A 428 7.72 3.31 -19.65
N ILE A 429 7.58 2.03 -19.28
CA ILE A 429 7.32 1.60 -17.91
C ILE A 429 8.65 1.20 -17.28
N ASN A 430 9.12 2.01 -16.33
CA ASN A 430 10.30 1.67 -15.54
C ASN A 430 9.86 1.13 -14.18
N ILE A 431 9.90 -0.19 -14.02
CA ILE A 431 9.80 -0.80 -12.69
C ILE A 431 11.17 -0.62 -12.05
N GLN A 432 11.32 0.41 -11.23
CA GLN A 432 12.41 0.42 -10.28
C GLN A 432 12.16 -0.78 -9.37
N LYS A 433 13.04 -1.80 -9.44
CA LYS A 433 13.14 -2.78 -8.36
C LYS A 433 13.43 -1.93 -7.13
N ASP A 434 12.40 -1.74 -6.30
CA ASP A 434 12.53 -0.99 -5.08
C ASP A 434 13.79 -1.54 -4.40
N ALA A 435 14.78 -0.67 -4.21
CA ALA A 435 15.79 -0.94 -3.20
C ALA A 435 14.98 -1.38 -1.98
N SER A 436 15.24 -2.61 -1.52
CA SER A 436 14.55 -3.23 -0.39
C SER A 436 14.36 -2.19 0.72
N ILE A 437 13.35 -2.35 1.56
CA ILE A 437 13.12 -1.45 2.71
C ILE A 437 14.44 -1.24 3.52
N GLU A 438 15.34 -2.23 3.50
CA GLU A 438 16.73 -2.13 3.99
C GLU A 438 17.58 -1.03 3.33
N GLY A 439 17.41 -0.76 2.03
CA GLY A 439 18.09 0.27 1.25
C GLY A 439 17.80 1.71 1.69
N ILE A 440 16.64 1.99 2.30
CA ILE A 440 16.32 3.33 2.82
C ILE A 440 16.96 3.52 4.20
N LEU A 441 16.82 2.51 5.05
CA LEU A 441 17.41 2.50 6.39
C LEU A 441 18.95 2.46 6.36
N THR A 442 19.56 1.92 5.30
CA THR A 442 21.02 1.94 5.08
C THR A 442 21.53 3.24 4.44
N LYS A 443 20.67 4.03 3.77
CA LYS A 443 21.07 5.30 3.14
C LYS A 443 20.96 6.51 4.05
N LEU A 444 19.97 6.54 4.93
CA LEU A 444 19.77 7.63 5.87
C LEU A 444 20.60 7.42 7.14
N THR A 445 21.09 8.51 7.71
CA THR A 445 21.87 8.52 8.94
C THR A 445 21.07 9.07 10.12
N ALA A 446 21.58 8.83 11.33
CA ALA A 446 21.04 9.37 12.57
C ALA A 446 20.88 10.90 12.50
N LYS A 447 21.86 11.60 11.92
CA LYS A 447 21.85 13.06 11.75
C LYS A 447 20.64 13.57 10.93
N ASP A 448 20.21 12.80 9.94
CA ASP A 448 19.14 13.20 9.01
C ASP A 448 17.75 13.14 9.65
N VAL A 449 17.60 12.34 10.72
CA VAL A 449 16.30 12.03 11.33
C VAL A 449 16.18 12.47 12.79
N MET A 450 17.30 12.63 13.51
CA MET A 450 17.30 12.98 14.93
C MET A 450 16.60 14.30 15.24
N GLN A 451 15.97 14.36 16.41
CA GLN A 451 15.49 15.61 16.98
C GLN A 451 16.66 16.34 17.65
N GLN A 452 17.00 17.52 17.15
CA GLN A 452 18.15 18.31 17.63
C GLN A 452 17.82 19.14 18.88
N ARG A 453 16.56 19.54 19.05
CA ARG A 453 16.08 20.26 20.24
C ARG A 453 15.65 19.24 21.28
N VAL A 454 16.59 18.81 22.11
CA VAL A 454 16.35 17.81 23.15
C VAL A 454 16.14 18.51 24.49
N GLU A 455 15.02 18.26 25.14
CA GLU A 455 14.83 18.63 26.54
C GLU A 455 15.71 17.71 27.41
N THR A 456 16.53 18.30 28.28
CA THR A 456 17.47 17.58 29.15
C THR A 456 17.25 17.97 30.61
N LEU A 457 17.58 17.06 31.52
CA LEU A 457 17.57 17.31 32.97
C LEU A 457 19.00 17.41 33.49
N ASP A 458 19.21 18.23 34.52
CA ASP A 458 20.50 18.38 35.17
C ASP A 458 20.71 17.27 36.21
N ALA A 459 21.92 16.72 36.30
CA ALA A 459 22.25 15.63 37.21
C ALA A 459 22.11 15.99 38.70
N GLU A 460 22.17 17.29 39.03
CA GLU A 460 22.03 17.83 40.39
C GLU A 460 20.57 18.14 40.77
N MET A 461 19.59 17.89 39.89
CA MET A 461 18.17 18.06 40.23
C MET A 461 17.70 17.07 41.29
N THR A 462 16.80 17.51 42.17
CA THR A 462 16.15 16.62 43.15
C THR A 462 15.02 15.81 42.52
N LEU A 463 14.64 14.70 43.14
CA LEU A 463 13.55 13.85 42.64
C LEU A 463 12.23 14.61 42.45
N ASP A 464 11.90 15.55 43.35
CA ASP A 464 10.69 16.37 43.24
C ASP A 464 10.73 17.31 42.02
N GLU A 465 11.88 17.90 41.71
CA GLU A 465 12.07 18.73 40.51
C GLU A 465 11.96 17.90 39.23
N VAL A 466 12.49 16.67 39.25
CA VAL A 466 12.39 15.73 38.14
C VAL A 466 10.94 15.33 37.90
N ILE A 467 10.20 14.96 38.94
CA ILE A 467 8.76 14.65 38.85
C ILE A 467 8.00 15.84 38.27
N GLN A 468 8.33 17.06 38.71
CA GLN A 468 7.74 18.28 38.19
C GLN A 468 8.10 18.50 36.71
N ALA A 469 9.33 18.22 36.28
CA ALA A 469 9.73 18.31 34.88
C ALA A 469 8.95 17.33 33.99
N PHE A 470 8.79 16.07 34.42
CA PHE A 470 7.95 15.08 33.73
C PHE A 470 6.47 15.48 33.68
N SER A 471 5.97 16.22 34.67
CA SER A 471 4.58 16.72 34.67
C SER A 471 4.34 17.85 33.65
N ARG A 472 5.39 18.62 33.33
CA ARG A 472 5.32 19.78 32.43
C ARG A 472 5.59 19.41 30.97
N SER A 473 6.30 18.31 30.73
CA SER A 473 6.73 17.87 29.41
C SER A 473 5.96 16.64 28.91
N HIS A 474 5.91 16.47 27.58
CA HIS A 474 5.25 15.34 26.92
C HIS A 474 6.19 14.16 26.67
N HIS A 475 7.47 14.28 27.02
CA HIS A 475 8.47 13.24 26.82
C HIS A 475 8.39 12.18 27.93
N ARG A 476 8.42 10.91 27.55
CA ARG A 476 8.39 9.76 28.49
C ARG A 476 9.76 9.47 29.09
N GLY A 477 10.66 10.45 29.14
CA GLY A 477 12.02 10.33 29.67
C GLY A 477 13.05 11.17 28.91
N PHE A 478 14.07 11.56 29.67
CA PHE A 478 14.98 12.65 29.38
C PHE A 478 16.42 12.16 29.47
N PRO A 479 17.30 12.62 28.56
CA PRO A 479 18.73 12.55 28.77
C PRO A 479 19.11 13.43 29.97
N VAL A 480 19.97 12.89 30.83
CA VAL A 480 20.53 13.60 31.98
C VAL A 480 21.90 14.11 31.58
N VAL A 481 22.13 15.40 31.78
CA VAL A 481 23.36 16.08 31.41
C VAL A 481 24.02 16.73 32.61
N ASP A 482 25.35 16.75 32.60
CA ASP A 482 26.19 17.52 33.51
C ASP A 482 27.15 18.34 32.64
N ASN A 483 27.15 19.67 32.78
CA ASN A 483 27.97 20.58 31.98
C ASN A 483 27.87 20.32 30.45
N CYS A 484 26.65 20.12 29.95
CA CYS A 484 26.32 19.76 28.55
C CYS A 484 26.87 18.42 28.05
N LYS A 485 27.38 17.56 28.92
CA LYS A 485 27.79 16.19 28.62
C LYS A 485 26.72 15.20 29.05
N LEU A 486 26.48 14.18 28.23
CA LEU A 486 25.51 13.13 28.57
C LEU A 486 26.07 12.21 29.66
N VAL A 487 25.43 12.17 30.82
CA VAL A 487 25.84 11.34 31.97
C VAL A 487 24.87 10.21 32.26
N GLY A 488 23.60 10.35 31.87
CA GLY A 488 22.58 9.33 32.10
C GLY A 488 21.34 9.49 31.24
N ILE A 489 20.37 8.61 31.45
CA ILE A 489 18.99 8.76 30.97
C ILE A 489 18.03 8.37 32.07
N ILE A 490 16.91 9.08 32.19
CA ILE A 490 15.84 8.71 33.10
C ILE A 490 14.53 8.57 32.33
N THR A 491 13.81 7.47 32.56
CA THR A 491 12.50 7.23 31.95
C THR A 491 11.38 7.23 32.96
N GLN A 492 10.16 7.36 32.45
CA GLN A 492 8.97 7.30 33.30
C GLN A 492 8.79 5.93 33.97
N SER A 493 9.27 4.86 33.32
CA SER A 493 9.28 3.52 33.89
C SER A 493 10.28 3.39 35.04
N ASP A 494 11.38 4.14 35.00
CA ASP A 494 12.35 4.18 36.10
C ASP A 494 11.73 4.89 37.31
N LEU A 495 11.09 6.04 37.10
CA LEU A 495 10.35 6.77 38.15
C LEU A 495 9.29 5.90 38.84
N GLN A 496 8.58 5.06 38.09
CA GLN A 496 7.59 4.15 38.67
C GLN A 496 8.23 3.11 39.61
N LYS A 497 9.37 2.53 39.21
CA LYS A 497 10.11 1.57 40.06
C LYS A 497 10.61 2.22 41.34
N ILE A 498 11.05 3.48 41.27
CA ILE A 498 11.55 4.24 42.41
C ILE A 498 10.42 4.56 43.40
N SER A 499 9.23 4.90 42.88
CA SER A 499 8.04 5.14 43.71
C SER A 499 7.59 3.89 44.47
N GLU A 500 7.83 2.68 43.94
CA GLU A 500 7.54 1.42 44.62
C GLU A 500 8.54 1.10 45.74
N GLN A 501 9.75 1.68 45.67
CA GLN A 501 10.87 1.42 46.59
C GLN A 501 10.97 2.39 47.79
N HIS A 502 10.05 3.34 47.94
CA HIS A 502 10.00 4.29 49.07
C HIS A 502 11.32 5.08 49.32
N LEU A 503 12.00 5.52 48.27
CA LEU A 503 13.17 6.41 48.41
C LEU A 503 12.77 7.82 48.91
N GLU A 504 13.65 8.44 49.70
CA GLU A 504 13.46 9.80 50.24
C GLU A 504 13.49 10.86 49.12
N ASN A 505 12.61 11.86 49.21
CA ASN A 505 12.39 12.90 48.19
C ASN A 505 13.62 13.78 47.88
N ASP A 506 14.63 13.81 48.76
CA ASP A 506 15.84 14.63 48.62
C ASP A 506 16.97 13.95 47.80
N SER A 507 16.71 12.75 47.26
CA SER A 507 17.67 12.01 46.43
C SER A 507 17.97 12.76 45.11
N PHE A 508 19.25 12.88 44.75
CA PHE A 508 19.69 13.55 43.52
C PHE A 508 19.49 12.68 42.29
N LEU A 509 19.19 13.29 41.13
CA LEU A 509 18.96 12.60 39.87
C LEU A 509 20.13 11.69 39.46
N ARG A 510 21.38 12.08 39.76
CA ARG A 510 22.57 11.26 39.48
C ARG A 510 22.55 9.86 40.12
N GLU A 511 21.88 9.71 41.26
CA GLU A 511 21.80 8.45 42.01
C GLU A 511 20.69 7.52 41.46
N ILE A 512 19.82 8.08 40.63
CA ILE A 512 18.55 7.49 40.23
C ILE A 512 18.53 7.17 38.72
N MET A 513 19.22 7.98 37.92
CA MET A 513 19.28 7.82 36.47
C MET A 513 19.92 6.48 36.08
N THR A 514 19.60 5.99 34.88
CA THR A 514 20.39 4.90 34.28
C THR A 514 21.72 5.48 33.79
N PRO A 515 22.87 5.11 34.40
CA PRO A 515 24.16 5.64 33.99
C PRO A 515 24.59 5.03 32.65
N GLN A 516 25.40 5.77 31.89
CA GLN A 516 25.98 5.31 30.61
C GLN A 516 24.95 4.74 29.62
N PRO A 517 23.97 5.54 29.18
CA PRO A 517 22.96 5.07 28.25
C PRO A 517 23.58 4.65 26.91
N LEU A 518 22.96 3.66 26.26
CA LEU A 518 23.33 3.29 24.90
C LEU A 518 23.12 4.49 23.98
N THR A 519 24.15 4.85 23.21
CA THR A 519 24.19 6.06 22.37
C THR A 519 24.58 5.70 20.95
N VAL A 520 24.29 6.61 20.01
CA VAL A 520 24.71 6.50 18.61
C VAL A 520 25.43 7.77 18.16
N THR A 521 26.29 7.65 17.15
CA THR A 521 26.94 8.80 16.54
C THR A 521 26.08 9.35 15.39
N PRO A 522 26.23 10.63 14.99
CA PRO A 522 25.42 11.22 13.91
C PRO A 522 25.57 10.50 12.57
N THR A 523 26.67 9.78 12.34
CA THR A 523 26.97 9.05 11.10
C THR A 523 26.38 7.63 11.07
N TYR A 524 25.76 7.14 12.14
CA TYR A 524 25.17 5.80 12.16
C TYR A 524 24.01 5.71 11.18
N GLN A 525 23.95 4.62 10.41
CA GLN A 525 22.81 4.33 9.53
C GLN A 525 21.57 3.98 10.35
N LEU A 526 20.38 4.37 9.87
CA LEU A 526 19.12 4.10 10.56
C LEU A 526 18.83 2.61 10.72
N SER A 527 19.33 1.74 9.84
CA SER A 527 19.25 0.28 9.98
C SER A 527 19.92 -0.19 11.28
N ASN A 528 21.11 0.34 11.57
CA ASN A 528 21.84 0.06 12.80
C ASN A 528 21.15 0.68 14.02
N VAL A 529 20.61 1.90 13.90
CA VAL A 529 19.84 2.54 14.98
C VAL A 529 18.59 1.71 15.30
N LEU A 530 17.85 1.24 14.30
CA LEU A 530 16.66 0.43 14.47
C LEU A 530 16.99 -0.95 15.05
N TYR A 531 18.10 -1.57 14.61
CA TYR A 531 18.62 -2.79 15.18
C TYR A 531 18.92 -2.65 16.68
N LEU A 532 19.57 -1.55 17.10
CA LEU A 532 19.85 -1.29 18.51
C LEU A 532 18.56 -1.06 19.31
N LEU A 533 17.60 -0.32 18.76
CA LEU A 533 16.29 -0.11 19.40
C LEU A 533 15.54 -1.43 19.61
N ASP A 534 15.59 -2.36 18.65
CA ASP A 534 14.89 -3.64 18.75
C ASP A 534 15.65 -4.68 19.59
N ARG A 535 16.97 -4.82 19.36
CA ARG A 535 17.81 -5.78 20.09
C ARG A 535 17.79 -5.55 21.60
N TYR A 536 17.85 -4.28 22.02
CA TYR A 536 17.84 -3.89 23.44
C TYR A 536 16.44 -3.51 23.95
N GLN A 537 15.40 -3.60 23.11
CA GLN A 537 14.01 -3.26 23.46
C GLN A 537 13.85 -1.87 24.11
N ILE A 538 14.64 -0.91 23.65
CA ILE A 538 14.61 0.48 24.11
C ILE A 538 13.83 1.36 23.11
N SER A 539 13.22 2.44 23.63
CA SER A 539 12.32 3.30 22.86
C SER A 539 13.01 4.49 22.18
N ARG A 540 14.22 4.85 22.63
CA ARG A 540 14.98 6.02 22.18
C ARG A 540 16.47 5.84 22.36
N LEU A 541 17.24 6.53 21.54
CA LEU A 541 18.70 6.56 21.59
C LEU A 541 19.18 8.02 21.54
N PRO A 542 19.93 8.47 22.56
CA PRO A 542 20.65 9.73 22.48
C PRO A 542 21.72 9.67 21.38
N VAL A 543 21.80 10.74 20.59
CA VAL A 543 22.81 10.94 19.56
C VAL A 543 23.88 11.87 20.11
N ILE A 544 25.13 11.40 20.13
CA ILE A 544 26.25 12.12 20.70
C ILE A 544 27.36 12.37 19.67
N GLU A 545 28.08 13.47 19.86
CA GLU A 545 29.33 13.77 19.17
C GLU A 545 30.41 13.98 20.24
N GLY A 546 31.34 13.04 20.35
CA GLY A 546 32.23 12.94 21.52
C GLY A 546 31.46 12.60 22.79
N GLN A 547 31.37 13.54 23.74
CA GLN A 547 30.57 13.41 24.98
C GLN A 547 29.35 14.35 25.00
N LYS A 548 29.17 15.15 23.95
CA LYS A 548 28.10 16.16 23.88
C LYS A 548 26.85 15.55 23.26
N LEU A 549 25.70 15.78 23.90
CA LEU A 549 24.41 15.43 23.34
C LEU A 549 24.05 16.39 22.21
N ILE A 550 23.82 15.85 21.01
CA ILE A 550 23.47 16.63 19.81
C ILE A 550 22.07 16.32 19.28
N GLY A 551 21.45 15.23 19.73
CA GLY A 551 20.08 14.88 19.37
C GLY A 551 19.56 13.66 20.08
N ILE A 552 18.32 13.29 19.79
CA ILE A 552 17.70 12.03 20.20
C ILE A 552 16.91 11.43 19.05
N ILE A 553 16.95 10.10 18.88
CA ILE A 553 16.18 9.37 17.87
C ILE A 553 15.25 8.40 18.54
N THR A 554 14.00 8.36 18.06
CA THR A 554 12.99 7.38 18.48
C THR A 554 12.53 6.51 17.30
N ARG A 555 11.89 5.37 17.59
CA ARG A 555 11.25 4.54 16.55
C ARG A 555 10.24 5.33 15.72
N ALA A 556 9.52 6.26 16.35
CA ALA A 556 8.53 7.11 15.67
C ALA A 556 9.18 8.08 14.66
N ASP A 557 10.36 8.61 14.97
CA ASP A 557 11.08 9.48 14.04
C ASP A 557 11.55 8.71 12.79
N ILE A 558 12.01 7.47 12.98
CA ILE A 558 12.39 6.58 11.87
C ILE A 558 11.19 6.26 10.99
N ILE A 559 10.05 5.88 11.59
CA ILE A 559 8.80 5.60 10.86
C ILE A 559 8.29 6.86 10.12
N ARG A 560 8.40 8.04 10.74
CA ARG A 560 8.02 9.31 10.08
C ARG A 560 8.93 9.62 8.90
N ALA A 561 10.25 9.43 9.05
CA ALA A 561 11.21 9.62 7.98
C ALA A 561 10.92 8.67 6.82
N GLU A 562 10.61 7.41 7.11
CA GLU A 562 10.19 6.41 6.13
C GLU A 562 8.89 6.81 5.41
N ALA A 563 7.85 7.18 6.15
CA ALA A 563 6.57 7.62 5.59
C ALA A 563 6.73 8.86 4.69
N ASN A 564 7.55 9.82 5.10
CA ASN A 564 7.86 11.01 4.30
C ASN A 564 8.61 10.63 3.01
N HIS A 565 9.55 9.69 3.07
CA HIS A 565 10.30 9.23 1.90
C HIS A 565 9.45 8.42 0.91
N LEU A 566 8.55 7.57 1.42
CA LEU A 566 7.57 6.83 0.61
C LEU A 566 6.64 7.78 -0.14
N ASN A 567 6.23 8.88 0.50
CA ASN A 567 5.44 9.93 -0.14
C ASN A 567 6.24 10.75 -1.17
N CYS A 568 7.57 10.87 -0.99
CA CYS A 568 8.46 11.61 -1.91
C CYS A 568 8.82 10.83 -3.20
N LYS A 569 8.54 9.51 -3.31
CA LYS A 569 8.72 8.77 -4.57
C LYS A 569 7.80 9.25 -5.71
N ASN A 570 6.82 10.10 -5.42
CA ASN A 570 6.10 10.90 -6.42
C ASN A 570 6.89 12.19 -6.79
N GLY A 571 8.12 12.02 -7.25
CA GLY A 571 8.77 12.89 -8.25
C GLY A 571 8.90 14.41 -8.03
N VAL A 572 8.71 14.97 -6.84
CA VAL A 572 9.04 16.38 -6.55
C VAL A 572 9.56 16.47 -5.11
N PRO A 573 10.73 17.10 -4.84
CA PRO A 573 11.11 17.43 -3.46
C PRO A 573 9.98 18.26 -2.88
N ALA A 574 9.41 17.85 -1.74
CA ALA A 574 8.36 18.62 -1.09
C ALA A 574 8.85 20.08 -0.97
N PRO A 575 8.22 21.05 -1.66
CA PRO A 575 8.49 22.44 -1.36
C PRO A 575 8.14 22.62 0.11
N GLN A 576 8.87 23.48 0.83
CA GLN A 576 8.34 24.02 2.07
C GLN A 576 6.89 24.42 1.80
N PRO A 577 5.90 23.99 2.60
CA PRO A 577 4.51 24.29 2.32
C PRO A 577 4.39 25.80 2.20
N GLU A 578 4.09 26.29 1.00
CA GLU A 578 3.88 27.71 0.78
C GLU A 578 2.77 28.17 1.74
N PRO A 579 2.94 29.35 2.36
CA PRO A 579 1.97 29.87 3.32
C PRO A 579 0.60 30.02 2.64
N SER A 580 -0.45 29.94 3.44
CA SER A 580 -1.81 30.07 2.90
C SER A 580 -2.06 31.47 2.34
N TYR A 581 -2.74 31.54 1.19
CA TYR A 581 -2.98 32.77 0.45
C TYR A 581 -4.41 33.28 0.63
N VAL A 582 -4.60 34.57 0.93
CA VAL A 582 -5.93 35.18 1.11
C VAL A 582 -6.49 35.61 -0.24
N VAL A 583 -7.56 34.96 -0.70
CA VAL A 583 -8.20 35.26 -2.00
C VAL A 583 -9.40 36.20 -1.89
N TYR A 584 -9.93 36.39 -0.67
CA TYR A 584 -11.04 37.30 -0.39
C TYR A 584 -10.97 37.74 1.07
N GLN A 585 -11.23 39.01 1.33
CA GLN A 585 -11.39 39.52 2.68
C GLN A 585 -12.39 40.69 2.76
N THR A 586 -13.11 40.78 3.87
CA THR A 586 -13.89 41.95 4.29
C THR A 586 -13.47 42.37 5.70
N ARG A 587 -13.45 43.68 5.96
CA ARG A 587 -13.01 44.26 7.24
C ARG A 587 -14.12 45.14 7.82
N SER A 588 -14.24 45.12 9.13
CA SER A 588 -15.12 46.01 9.92
C SER A 588 -14.28 46.91 10.84
N PRO A 589 -14.85 47.96 11.46
CA PRO A 589 -14.10 48.81 12.39
C PRO A 589 -13.53 48.01 13.57
N ASN A 590 -12.25 48.23 13.89
CA ASN A 590 -11.56 47.56 14.99
C ASN A 590 -11.91 48.25 16.33
N ILE A 591 -13.07 47.90 16.92
CA ILE A 591 -13.59 48.52 18.16
C ILE A 591 -13.59 47.56 19.37
N GLY A 592 -13.18 46.30 19.20
CA GLY A 592 -13.18 45.31 20.27
C GLY A 592 -11.89 45.28 21.09
N ARG A 593 -11.95 44.63 22.26
CA ARG A 593 -10.83 44.42 23.19
C ARG A 593 -9.98 43.19 22.86
N GLY A 594 -10.36 42.42 21.84
CA GLY A 594 -9.74 41.16 21.44
C GLY A 594 -10.47 40.56 20.23
N ARG A 595 -10.01 39.39 19.77
CA ARG A 595 -10.52 38.73 18.56
C ARG A 595 -10.86 37.25 18.80
N LEU A 596 -12.02 36.85 18.29
CA LEU A 596 -12.50 35.48 18.29
C LEU A 596 -12.53 34.95 16.86
N LEU A 597 -11.75 33.91 16.58
CA LEU A 597 -11.71 33.23 15.28
C LEU A 597 -12.79 32.17 15.19
N VAL A 598 -13.61 32.18 14.13
CA VAL A 598 -14.58 31.14 13.82
C VAL A 598 -14.25 30.52 12.46
N THR A 599 -14.01 29.21 12.43
CA THR A 599 -13.82 28.47 11.18
C THR A 599 -15.16 27.94 10.68
N VAL A 600 -15.58 28.34 9.47
CA VAL A 600 -16.94 28.03 8.99
C VAL A 600 -16.92 27.23 7.69
N ALA A 601 -16.81 25.91 7.82
CA ALA A 601 -16.71 25.00 6.68
C ALA A 601 -18.04 24.40 6.22
N ASN A 602 -18.99 24.15 7.13
CA ASN A 602 -20.29 23.55 6.83
C ASN A 602 -21.42 24.59 7.05
N PRO A 603 -22.24 24.91 6.03
CA PRO A 603 -23.38 25.83 6.18
C PRO A 603 -24.42 25.36 7.22
N GLU A 604 -24.58 24.06 7.44
CA GLU A 604 -25.55 23.51 8.41
C GLU A 604 -25.15 23.84 9.86
N THR A 605 -23.85 23.81 10.17
CA THR A 605 -23.34 24.06 11.52
C THR A 605 -22.91 25.52 11.71
N ALA A 606 -22.80 26.29 10.63
CA ALA A 606 -22.31 27.66 10.61
C ALA A 606 -23.09 28.59 11.53
N THR A 607 -24.41 28.59 11.42
CA THR A 607 -25.30 29.49 12.17
C THR A 607 -25.12 29.31 13.67
N THR A 608 -25.16 28.07 14.16
CA THR A 608 -25.00 27.76 15.58
C THR A 608 -23.62 28.13 16.11
N LEU A 609 -22.56 27.86 15.35
CA LEU A 609 -21.20 28.26 15.74
C LEU A 609 -21.06 29.79 15.83
N LEU A 610 -21.69 30.53 14.91
CA LEU A 610 -21.71 31.98 14.92
C LEU A 610 -22.55 32.55 16.08
N GLU A 611 -23.65 31.92 16.45
CA GLU A 611 -24.45 32.28 17.62
C GLU A 611 -23.66 32.09 18.93
N MET A 612 -22.96 30.97 19.07
CA MET A 612 -22.05 30.72 20.19
C MET A 612 -20.90 31.74 20.23
N ALA A 613 -20.28 32.02 19.08
CA ALA A 613 -19.25 33.04 18.96
C ALA A 613 -19.76 34.44 19.32
N ALA A 614 -20.99 34.79 18.91
CA ALA A 614 -21.61 36.07 19.23
C ALA A 614 -21.88 36.22 20.74
N ALA A 615 -22.30 35.14 21.41
CA ALA A 615 -22.49 35.14 22.86
C ALA A 615 -21.17 35.41 23.60
N ILE A 616 -20.08 34.71 23.22
CA ILE A 616 -18.75 34.92 23.79
C ILE A 616 -18.22 36.33 23.47
N ALA A 617 -18.40 36.78 22.23
CA ALA A 617 -17.93 38.08 21.77
C ALA A 617 -18.63 39.24 22.51
N ARG A 618 -19.92 39.12 22.83
CA ARG A 618 -20.65 40.12 23.63
C ARG A 618 -20.18 40.18 25.08
N ASP A 619 -19.96 39.04 25.72
CA ASP A 619 -19.47 38.96 27.10
C ASP A 619 -18.07 39.59 27.23
N ARG A 620 -17.20 39.35 26.25
CA ARG A 620 -15.80 39.82 26.28
C ARG A 620 -15.52 41.11 25.50
N HIS A 621 -16.52 41.67 24.83
CA HIS A 621 -16.36 42.77 23.87
C HIS A 621 -15.32 42.47 22.77
N TYR A 622 -15.36 41.27 22.20
CA TYR A 622 -14.45 40.84 21.12
C TYR A 622 -15.05 41.08 19.74
N GLU A 623 -14.17 41.19 18.75
CA GLU A 623 -14.50 41.13 17.33
C GLU A 623 -14.50 39.69 16.86
N ILE A 624 -15.26 39.39 15.79
CA ILE A 624 -15.28 38.06 15.21
C ILE A 624 -14.47 38.07 13.90
N GLU A 625 -13.52 37.16 13.78
CA GLU A 625 -12.81 36.86 12.53
C GLU A 625 -13.36 35.53 11.99
N CYS A 626 -14.01 35.56 10.83
CA CYS A 626 -14.65 34.39 10.24
C CYS A 626 -13.90 33.91 9.00
N VAL A 627 -13.48 32.65 9.00
CA VAL A 627 -12.53 32.13 8.01
C VAL A 627 -13.07 30.90 7.33
N GLN A 628 -12.93 30.90 6.01
CA GLN A 628 -13.17 29.72 5.19
C GLN A 628 -11.91 29.31 4.44
N ILE A 629 -11.51 28.04 4.57
CA ILE A 629 -10.28 27.52 3.98
C ILE A 629 -10.62 26.61 2.80
N MET A 630 -9.99 26.87 1.66
CA MET A 630 -10.12 26.09 0.44
C MET A 630 -8.84 25.30 0.20
N LEU A 631 -8.95 23.98 0.14
CA LEU A 631 -7.81 23.11 -0.09
C LEU A 631 -7.42 23.06 -1.57
N VAL A 632 -6.12 23.16 -1.84
CA VAL A 632 -5.51 22.98 -3.16
C VAL A 632 -4.47 21.89 -3.13
N SER A 633 -4.23 21.27 -4.29
CA SER A 633 -3.25 20.19 -4.44
C SER A 633 -1.86 20.66 -3.97
N PRO A 634 -1.07 19.81 -3.27
CA PRO A 634 0.31 20.11 -2.87
C PRO A 634 1.24 20.48 -4.03
N HIS A 635 0.83 20.22 -5.28
CA HIS A 635 1.63 20.43 -6.48
C HIS A 635 1.36 21.78 -7.18
N VAL A 636 0.48 22.62 -6.64
CA VAL A 636 0.10 23.92 -7.25
C VAL A 636 0.15 25.02 -6.20
N SER A 637 0.86 26.11 -6.45
CA SER A 637 0.98 27.23 -5.49
C SER A 637 -0.41 27.76 -5.06
N PRO A 638 -0.67 27.94 -3.75
CA PRO A 638 -1.90 28.57 -3.27
C PRO A 638 -2.12 29.98 -3.80
N ALA A 639 -1.04 30.72 -4.12
CA ALA A 639 -1.11 32.07 -4.66
C ALA A 639 -1.49 32.11 -6.16
N GLU A 640 -1.11 31.07 -6.92
CA GLU A 640 -1.33 31.00 -8.36
C GLU A 640 -2.61 30.23 -8.74
N THR A 641 -3.18 29.47 -7.80
CA THR A 641 -4.34 28.61 -8.08
C THR A 641 -5.63 29.40 -8.25
N GLN A 642 -6.28 29.29 -9.42
CA GLN A 642 -7.62 29.83 -9.61
C GLN A 642 -8.68 29.01 -8.85
N VAL A 643 -9.36 29.65 -7.91
CA VAL A 643 -10.41 29.02 -7.08
C VAL A 643 -11.78 29.68 -7.27
N LYS A 644 -12.84 28.86 -7.31
CA LYS A 644 -14.23 29.35 -7.34
C LYS A 644 -14.71 29.66 -5.92
N THR A 645 -14.78 30.93 -5.56
CA THR A 645 -15.14 31.38 -4.20
C THR A 645 -16.64 31.55 -3.94
N THR A 646 -17.52 31.24 -4.92
CA THR A 646 -18.96 31.55 -4.85
C THR A 646 -19.67 30.93 -3.65
N LYS A 647 -19.45 29.64 -3.37
CA LYS A 647 -20.05 28.95 -2.21
C LYS A 647 -19.56 29.54 -0.89
N SER A 648 -18.24 29.72 -0.75
CA SER A 648 -17.60 30.30 0.44
C SER A 648 -18.08 31.73 0.72
N ARG A 649 -18.18 32.57 -0.32
CA ARG A 649 -18.70 33.95 -0.18
C ARG A 649 -20.17 33.99 0.22
N ARG A 650 -20.99 33.05 -0.27
CA ARG A 650 -22.41 32.96 0.14
C ARG A 650 -22.52 32.69 1.65
N LEU A 651 -21.69 31.78 2.16
CA LEU A 651 -21.65 31.45 3.58
C LEU A 651 -21.16 32.64 4.43
N LEU A 652 -20.08 33.31 4.00
CA LEU A 652 -19.56 34.48 4.72
C LEU A 652 -20.54 35.66 4.72
N ARG A 653 -21.30 35.87 3.62
CA ARG A 653 -22.38 36.86 3.58
C ARG A 653 -23.49 36.58 4.58
N GLN A 654 -23.85 35.31 4.79
CA GLN A 654 -24.81 34.94 5.83
C GLN A 654 -24.29 35.31 7.22
N ALA A 655 -22.99 35.06 7.48
CA ALA A 655 -22.35 35.48 8.72
C ALA A 655 -22.38 37.01 8.91
N GLU A 656 -22.11 37.79 7.86
CA GLU A 656 -22.17 39.26 7.88
C GLU A 656 -23.58 39.78 8.21
N VAL A 657 -24.62 39.17 7.66
CA VAL A 657 -26.02 39.54 7.97
C VAL A 657 -26.35 39.27 9.44
N LEU A 658 -25.94 38.12 9.97
CA LEU A 658 -26.15 37.78 11.39
C LEU A 658 -25.37 38.71 12.32
N ALA A 659 -24.10 39.00 12.01
CA ALA A 659 -23.28 39.91 12.80
C ALA A 659 -23.83 41.34 12.84
N LYS A 660 -24.36 41.84 11.71
CA LYS A 660 -25.06 43.13 11.66
C LYS A 660 -26.30 43.15 12.55
N LYS A 661 -27.12 42.09 12.50
CA LYS A 661 -28.28 41.91 13.39
C LYS A 661 -27.86 41.95 14.87
N TRP A 662 -26.72 41.35 15.20
CA TRP A 662 -26.21 41.31 16.56
C TRP A 662 -25.40 42.54 16.99
N ARG A 663 -25.12 43.47 16.07
CA ARG A 663 -24.25 44.65 16.26
C ARG A 663 -22.84 44.28 16.74
N ILE A 664 -22.25 43.23 16.17
CA ILE A 664 -20.88 42.78 16.47
C ILE A 664 -20.00 43.01 15.22
N PRO A 665 -18.81 43.62 15.35
CA PRO A 665 -17.86 43.72 14.25
C PRO A 665 -17.44 42.32 13.76
N LEU A 666 -17.59 42.09 12.46
CA LEU A 666 -17.21 40.84 11.80
C LEU A 666 -16.25 41.13 10.65
N HIS A 667 -15.10 40.47 10.69
CA HIS A 667 -14.15 40.37 9.59
C HIS A 667 -14.33 39.02 8.93
N THR A 668 -14.31 38.96 7.59
CA THR A 668 -14.39 37.67 6.89
C THR A 668 -13.20 37.48 5.96
N GLN A 669 -12.72 36.24 5.82
CA GLN A 669 -11.66 35.92 4.87
C GLN A 669 -11.82 34.52 4.27
N ILE A 670 -11.38 34.37 3.02
CA ILE A 670 -11.23 33.08 2.34
C ILE A 670 -9.74 32.86 2.09
N ARG A 671 -9.19 31.78 2.63
CA ARG A 671 -7.79 31.37 2.43
C ARG A 671 -7.70 30.13 1.57
N VAL A 672 -6.70 30.07 0.71
CA VAL A 672 -6.34 28.89 -0.08
C VAL A 672 -5.08 28.29 0.52
N ALA A 673 -5.06 26.99 0.76
CA ALA A 673 -3.95 26.33 1.46
C ALA A 673 -3.81 24.85 1.08
N HIS A 674 -2.65 24.27 1.37
CA HIS A 674 -2.42 22.82 1.27
C HIS A 674 -2.90 22.06 2.51
N ASP A 675 -2.86 22.68 3.68
CA ASP A 675 -3.27 22.10 4.95
C ASP A 675 -4.19 23.06 5.71
N VAL A 676 -5.32 22.55 6.20
CA VAL A 676 -6.33 23.35 6.90
C VAL A 676 -5.84 23.80 8.28
N ALA A 677 -5.17 22.93 9.05
CA ALA A 677 -4.68 23.28 10.37
C ALA A 677 -3.61 24.36 10.29
N GLN A 678 -2.69 24.22 9.33
CA GLN A 678 -1.63 25.20 9.14
C GLN A 678 -2.20 26.58 8.80
N ALA A 679 -3.19 26.66 7.90
CA ALA A 679 -3.86 27.92 7.57
C ALA A 679 -4.65 28.54 8.75
N ILE A 680 -5.20 27.71 9.64
CA ILE A 680 -5.82 28.17 10.90
C ILE A 680 -4.74 28.77 11.81
N LEU A 681 -3.63 28.08 12.01
CA LEU A 681 -2.54 28.55 12.89
C LEU A 681 -1.89 29.83 12.35
N GLU A 682 -1.67 29.92 11.04
CA GLU A 682 -1.22 31.15 10.37
C GLU A 682 -2.19 32.30 10.65
N THR A 683 -3.50 32.06 10.51
CA THR A 683 -4.49 33.08 10.84
C THR A 683 -4.46 33.49 12.31
N ILE A 684 -4.32 32.55 13.24
CA ILE A 684 -4.24 32.83 14.68
C ILE A 684 -3.08 33.79 14.95
N ASN A 685 -1.92 33.51 14.36
CA ASN A 685 -0.71 34.31 14.56
C ASN A 685 -0.79 35.67 13.86
N GLU A 686 -1.22 35.72 12.59
CA GLU A 686 -1.33 36.96 11.81
C GLU A 686 -2.38 37.93 12.35
N ARG A 687 -3.49 37.40 12.89
CA ARG A 687 -4.61 38.22 13.37
C ARG A 687 -4.59 38.42 14.88
N HIS A 688 -3.62 37.86 15.59
CA HIS A 688 -3.51 37.89 17.05
C HIS A 688 -4.83 37.47 17.71
N ILE A 689 -5.27 36.26 17.40
CA ILE A 689 -6.54 35.71 17.88
C ILE A 689 -6.40 35.32 19.36
N ASP A 690 -7.39 35.71 20.19
CA ASP A 690 -7.44 35.37 21.61
C ASP A 690 -8.16 34.05 21.88
N ILE A 691 -9.20 33.75 21.09
CA ILE A 691 -10.02 32.54 21.21
C ILE A 691 -10.35 32.02 19.81
N ILE A 692 -10.17 30.73 19.56
CA ILE A 692 -10.72 30.06 18.37
C ILE A 692 -11.92 29.20 18.75
N LEU A 693 -12.98 29.28 17.96
CA LEU A 693 -14.17 28.45 18.02
C LEU A 693 -14.33 27.66 16.71
N MET A 694 -14.28 26.33 16.81
CA MET A 694 -14.31 25.42 15.66
C MET A 694 -15.26 24.24 15.87
N GLY A 695 -16.01 23.89 14.83
CA GLY A 695 -16.85 22.70 14.81
C GLY A 695 -16.06 21.42 14.48
N TRP A 696 -16.45 20.29 15.08
CA TRP A 696 -15.89 18.96 14.81
C TRP A 696 -16.99 17.89 14.68
N LYS A 697 -16.75 16.87 13.85
CA LYS A 697 -17.75 15.84 13.46
C LYS A 697 -17.81 14.58 14.34
N GLY A 698 -16.95 14.41 15.34
CA GLY A 698 -17.09 13.30 16.31
C GLY A 698 -16.30 12.02 16.02
N ASN A 699 -16.04 11.65 14.76
CA ASN A 699 -15.42 10.35 14.41
C ASN A 699 -14.28 10.49 13.38
N THR A 700 -13.10 9.93 13.67
CA THR A 700 -12.04 9.70 12.66
C THR A 700 -11.39 8.33 12.82
N SER A 701 -11.29 7.56 11.73
CA SER A 701 -10.79 6.18 11.68
C SER A 701 -9.27 6.07 11.45
N THR A 702 -8.47 7.04 11.91
CA THR A 702 -7.01 7.04 11.69
C THR A 702 -6.28 6.58 12.95
N PRO A 703 -5.46 5.50 12.90
CA PRO A 703 -4.73 5.01 14.08
C PRO A 703 -3.78 6.09 14.64
N GLY A 704 -3.83 6.35 15.95
CA GLY A 704 -2.97 7.31 16.64
C GLY A 704 -3.41 8.78 16.57
N ARG A 705 -4.62 9.06 16.04
CA ARG A 705 -5.24 10.39 16.02
C ARG A 705 -6.56 10.38 16.77
N ILE A 706 -6.86 11.47 17.47
CA ILE A 706 -7.88 11.53 18.52
C ILE A 706 -9.17 12.17 17.99
N PHE A 707 -9.10 13.40 17.49
CA PHE A 707 -10.25 14.16 16.98
C PHE A 707 -10.18 14.40 15.46
N GLY A 708 -9.07 13.98 14.84
CA GLY A 708 -8.76 14.17 13.42
C GLY A 708 -7.57 15.10 13.19
N ASN A 709 -6.96 15.03 12.01
CA ASN A 709 -5.69 15.74 11.71
C ASN A 709 -5.73 17.24 12.03
N VAL A 710 -6.85 17.91 11.70
CA VAL A 710 -6.96 19.36 11.85
C VAL A 710 -7.14 19.75 13.31
N VAL A 711 -8.08 19.10 13.99
CA VAL A 711 -8.44 19.40 15.38
C VAL A 711 -7.29 19.08 16.32
N ASP A 712 -6.64 17.93 16.14
CA ASP A 712 -5.50 17.51 16.98
C ASP A 712 -4.32 18.49 16.85
N THR A 713 -4.07 19.00 15.64
CA THR A 713 -3.00 19.96 15.38
C THR A 713 -3.33 21.32 16.01
N VAL A 714 -4.56 21.81 15.86
CA VAL A 714 -5.01 23.08 16.46
C VAL A 714 -5.02 23.02 17.99
N ILE A 715 -5.50 21.94 18.62
CA ILE A 715 -5.43 21.77 20.08
C ILE A 715 -3.97 21.84 20.55
N ARG A 716 -3.05 21.21 19.81
CA ARG A 716 -1.65 21.05 20.19
C ARG A 716 -0.82 22.33 20.00
N GLN A 717 -1.08 23.09 18.94
CA GLN A 717 -0.19 24.17 18.50
C GLN A 717 -0.79 25.58 18.60
N ALA A 718 -2.11 25.73 18.77
CA ALA A 718 -2.73 27.05 18.86
C ALA A 718 -2.29 27.78 20.15
N THR A 719 -1.77 28.99 19.98
CA THR A 719 -1.29 29.87 21.04
C THR A 719 -2.41 30.54 21.85
N CYS A 720 -3.63 30.57 21.33
CA CYS A 720 -4.82 31.20 21.91
C CYS A 720 -5.67 30.24 22.77
N ASP A 721 -6.80 30.63 23.36
CA ASP A 721 -7.78 29.66 23.91
C ASP A 721 -8.46 28.89 22.76
N VAL A 722 -8.71 27.57 22.90
CA VAL A 722 -9.46 26.76 21.91
C VAL A 722 -10.78 26.30 22.49
N VAL A 723 -11.85 26.52 21.74
CA VAL A 723 -13.19 26.00 21.98
C VAL A 723 -13.60 25.13 20.78
N LEU A 724 -13.79 23.85 21.03
CA LEU A 724 -14.25 22.90 20.01
C LEU A 724 -15.69 22.48 20.30
N VAL A 725 -16.51 22.44 19.25
CA VAL A 725 -17.93 22.15 19.39
C VAL A 725 -18.29 20.95 18.51
N LYS A 726 -18.72 19.85 19.13
CA LYS A 726 -19.46 18.78 18.47
C LYS A 726 -20.93 19.09 18.64
N LEU A 727 -21.63 19.43 17.55
CA LEU A 727 -23.09 19.61 17.60
C LEU A 727 -23.76 18.22 17.65
N GLY A 728 -24.81 18.11 18.47
CA GLY A 728 -25.65 16.90 18.52
C GLY A 728 -26.49 16.74 17.24
N ASN A 729 -27.14 15.58 17.08
CA ASN A 729 -28.06 15.34 15.96
C ASN A 729 -29.28 16.28 16.09
N ILE A 730 -29.33 17.33 15.28
CA ILE A 730 -30.48 18.24 15.18
C ILE A 730 -31.51 17.58 14.26
N PRO A 731 -32.75 17.30 14.70
CA PRO A 731 -33.79 16.76 13.81
C PRO A 731 -34.07 17.73 12.67
N GLU A 732 -34.09 17.25 11.42
CA GLU A 732 -34.24 18.02 10.18
C GLU A 732 -35.59 18.78 10.03
N SER A 733 -36.46 18.80 11.03
CA SER A 733 -37.88 19.18 10.88
C SER A 733 -38.32 20.53 11.46
N THR A 734 -37.43 21.43 11.90
CA THR A 734 -37.85 22.74 12.44
C THR A 734 -37.25 23.92 11.67
N VAL A 735 -38.14 24.71 11.05
CA VAL A 735 -37.86 25.85 10.14
C VAL A 735 -37.27 27.08 10.87
N THR A 736 -37.07 26.99 12.18
CA THR A 736 -36.34 27.98 13.00
C THR A 736 -35.59 27.22 14.10
N PRO A 737 -34.25 27.17 14.10
CA PRO A 737 -33.50 26.51 15.16
C PRO A 737 -33.45 27.44 16.37
N SER A 738 -34.47 27.42 17.23
CA SER A 738 -34.24 27.89 18.60
C SER A 738 -33.36 26.85 19.27
N LEU A 739 -32.11 27.21 19.53
CA LEU A 739 -31.17 26.35 20.27
C LEU A 739 -31.80 25.99 21.61
N GLN A 740 -32.21 24.73 21.79
CA GLN A 740 -32.74 24.23 23.06
C GLN A 740 -31.58 23.90 24.01
N PHE A 741 -30.71 24.87 24.31
CA PHE A 741 -29.61 24.69 25.26
C PHE A 741 -30.05 25.04 26.67
N ASN A 742 -30.93 24.23 27.25
CA ASN A 742 -31.46 24.50 28.59
C ASN A 742 -30.75 23.68 29.66
N ARG A 743 -30.32 22.44 29.39
CA ARG A 743 -29.71 21.56 30.39
C ARG A 743 -28.22 21.38 30.13
N TRP A 744 -27.40 22.03 30.97
CA TRP A 744 -25.95 22.06 30.83
C TRP A 744 -25.28 21.15 31.87
N LEU A 745 -24.42 20.25 31.42
CA LEU A 745 -23.58 19.41 32.28
C LEU A 745 -22.12 19.86 32.20
N VAL A 746 -21.50 20.10 33.35
CA VAL A 746 -20.07 20.44 33.43
C VAL A 746 -19.37 19.51 34.43
N PRO A 747 -18.71 18.44 33.94
CA PRO A 747 -17.86 17.59 34.76
C PRO A 747 -16.61 18.32 35.24
N MET A 748 -16.39 18.30 36.55
CA MET A 748 -15.33 18.99 37.27
C MET A 748 -14.21 18.01 37.65
N ALA A 749 -13.56 17.43 36.64
CA ALA A 749 -12.37 16.59 36.84
C ALA A 749 -11.12 17.49 36.96
N GLY A 750 -10.87 18.07 38.13
CA GLY A 750 -9.58 18.55 38.69
C GLY A 750 -8.55 19.38 37.89
N GLY A 751 -8.65 19.55 36.57
CA GLY A 751 -7.59 20.11 35.72
C GLY A 751 -7.71 21.63 35.45
N PRO A 752 -6.63 22.29 35.01
CA PRO A 752 -6.60 23.73 34.76
C PRO A 752 -7.62 24.17 33.69
N ASN A 753 -7.92 23.30 32.73
CA ASN A 753 -8.83 23.61 31.62
C ASN A 753 -10.31 23.55 32.01
N ALA A 754 -10.69 22.83 33.08
CA ALA A 754 -12.04 22.89 33.63
C ALA A 754 -12.38 24.29 34.17
N ARG A 755 -11.38 25.01 34.71
CA ARG A 755 -11.55 26.41 35.14
C ARG A 755 -11.76 27.36 33.96
N VAL A 756 -11.15 27.07 32.81
CA VAL A 756 -11.34 27.86 31.58
C VAL A 756 -12.74 27.64 31.01
N ALA A 757 -13.23 26.39 31.02
CA ALA A 757 -14.61 26.07 30.66
C ALA A 757 -15.63 26.85 31.51
N ILE A 758 -15.44 26.90 32.84
CA ILE A 758 -16.28 27.71 33.74
C ILE A 758 -16.26 29.20 33.38
N LYS A 759 -15.12 29.75 32.93
CA LYS A 759 -15.04 31.17 32.56
C LYS A 759 -15.87 31.53 31.31
N LEU A 760 -16.11 30.57 30.41
CA LEU A 760 -16.90 30.76 29.19
C LEU A 760 -18.38 30.44 29.38
N LEU A 761 -18.71 29.64 30.38
CA LEU A 761 -20.07 29.17 30.64
C LEU A 761 -21.12 30.28 30.78
N PRO A 762 -20.89 31.40 31.50
CA PRO A 762 -21.90 32.46 31.63
C PRO A 762 -22.32 33.05 30.28
N ALA A 763 -21.39 33.18 29.33
CA ALA A 763 -21.69 33.68 28.00
C ALA A 763 -22.53 32.66 27.21
N LEU A 764 -22.09 31.39 27.20
CA LEU A 764 -22.74 30.33 26.42
C LEU A 764 -24.16 29.99 26.91
N VAL A 765 -24.39 30.11 28.21
CA VAL A 765 -25.67 29.82 28.86
C VAL A 765 -26.78 30.80 28.43
N THR A 766 -26.42 32.01 27.95
CA THR A 766 -27.40 32.98 27.41
C THR A 766 -28.10 32.54 26.13
N LEU A 767 -27.63 31.45 25.50
CA LEU A 767 -28.27 30.84 24.34
C LEU A 767 -29.56 30.09 24.69
N GLY A 768 -29.78 29.75 25.97
CA GLY A 768 -30.99 29.09 26.46
C GLY A 768 -31.99 30.07 27.06
N ASN A 769 -33.28 29.70 27.05
CA ASN A 769 -34.36 30.54 27.60
C ASN A 769 -34.44 30.45 29.14
N ASN A 770 -34.23 29.26 29.70
CA ASN A 770 -34.22 29.03 31.14
C ASN A 770 -33.21 27.93 31.52
N PRO A 771 -31.91 28.26 31.51
CA PRO A 771 -30.87 27.26 31.61
C PRO A 771 -30.68 26.75 33.05
N GLN A 772 -30.49 25.45 33.18
CA GLN A 772 -30.10 24.74 34.39
C GLN A 772 -28.67 24.21 34.21
N ILE A 773 -27.79 24.56 35.14
CA ILE A 773 -26.38 24.17 35.10
C ILE A 773 -26.14 23.10 36.16
N ARG A 774 -25.73 21.91 35.77
CA ARG A 774 -25.31 20.84 36.68
C ARG A 774 -23.79 20.73 36.66
N LEU A 775 -23.17 21.03 37.80
CA LEU A 775 -21.77 20.72 38.05
C LEU A 775 -21.68 19.33 38.68
N THR A 776 -20.83 18.46 38.15
CA THR A 776 -20.65 17.12 38.71
C THR A 776 -19.19 16.76 38.88
N GLN A 777 -18.89 15.95 39.89
CA GLN A 777 -17.58 15.34 40.09
C GLN A 777 -17.79 13.84 40.24
N VAL A 778 -17.04 13.06 39.46
CA VAL A 778 -17.15 11.59 39.46
C VAL A 778 -16.17 11.02 40.48
N PHE A 779 -16.67 10.19 41.39
CA PHE A 779 -15.92 9.51 42.45
C PHE A 779 -15.93 8.00 42.22
N LYS A 780 -14.82 7.33 42.57
CA LYS A 780 -14.73 5.87 42.48
C LYS A 780 -15.53 5.21 43.61
N PRO A 781 -16.07 4.00 43.41
CA PRO A 781 -16.82 3.33 44.47
C PRO A 781 -16.04 3.06 45.77
N SER A 782 -14.71 3.05 45.69
CA SER A 782 -13.81 2.89 46.84
C SER A 782 -13.65 4.15 47.71
N GLU A 783 -14.13 5.31 47.27
CA GLU A 783 -14.04 6.57 48.03
C GLU A 783 -15.34 6.82 48.82
N PHE A 784 -15.29 6.57 50.14
CA PHE A 784 -16.46 6.68 51.02
C PHE A 784 -16.87 8.12 51.40
N LYS A 785 -16.00 9.12 51.17
CA LYS A 785 -16.30 10.55 51.38
C LYS A 785 -15.80 11.39 50.18
N PRO A 786 -16.70 11.92 49.34
CA PRO A 786 -16.31 12.73 48.18
C PRO A 786 -15.74 14.08 48.62
N ASN A 787 -14.52 14.42 48.17
CA ASN A 787 -13.96 15.75 48.37
C ASN A 787 -14.70 16.78 47.49
N MET A 788 -15.54 17.62 48.11
CA MET A 788 -16.38 18.59 47.41
C MET A 788 -15.72 19.96 47.16
N ILE A 789 -14.46 20.16 47.56
CA ILE A 789 -13.78 21.47 47.50
C ILE A 789 -13.74 22.01 46.06
N VAL A 790 -13.46 21.17 45.08
CA VAL A 790 -13.39 21.57 43.65
C VAL A 790 -14.76 22.05 43.16
N LEU A 791 -15.82 21.34 43.55
CA LEU A 791 -17.19 21.67 43.17
C LEU A 791 -17.65 22.99 43.82
N GLU A 792 -17.37 23.17 45.12
CA GLU A 792 -17.68 24.41 45.82
C GLU A 792 -16.93 25.63 45.26
N GLN A 793 -15.66 25.47 44.90
CA GLN A 793 -14.88 26.54 44.27
C GLN A 793 -15.46 26.93 42.91
N ALA A 794 -15.88 25.94 42.11
CA ALA A 794 -16.53 26.19 40.82
C ALA A 794 -17.85 26.96 40.97
N ILE A 795 -18.69 26.59 41.96
CA ILE A 795 -19.93 27.30 42.28
C ILE A 795 -19.61 28.74 42.69
N ARG A 796 -18.66 28.94 43.61
CA ARG A 796 -18.24 30.29 44.04
C ARG A 796 -17.76 31.13 42.86
N GLN A 797 -17.05 30.53 41.91
CA GLN A 797 -16.58 31.23 40.70
C GLN A 797 -17.73 31.64 39.77
N LEU A 798 -18.74 30.78 39.58
CA LEU A 798 -19.93 31.11 38.78
C LEU A 798 -20.79 32.19 39.46
N MET A 799 -21.05 32.05 40.76
CA MET A 799 -21.88 32.98 41.53
C MET A 799 -21.27 34.38 41.67
N ARG A 800 -19.94 34.51 41.60
CA ARG A 800 -19.24 35.81 41.63
C ARG A 800 -19.54 36.68 40.40
N ARG A 801 -19.94 36.10 39.27
CA ARG A 801 -20.33 36.85 38.07
C ARG A 801 -21.82 37.20 38.15
N ARG A 802 -22.12 38.48 38.39
CA ARG A 802 -23.47 39.07 38.65
C ARG A 802 -24.54 38.89 37.54
N GLN A 803 -24.35 38.01 36.56
CA GLN A 803 -25.21 37.87 35.37
C GLN A 803 -25.89 36.50 35.22
N LEU A 804 -25.71 35.56 36.15
CA LEU A 804 -26.38 34.25 36.09
C LEU A 804 -27.69 34.26 36.88
N SER A 805 -28.83 34.23 36.19
CA SER A 805 -30.18 33.99 36.75
C SER A 805 -30.58 32.50 36.75
N SER A 806 -29.64 31.61 36.42
CA SER A 806 -29.85 30.16 36.24
C SER A 806 -29.70 29.36 37.52
N THR A 807 -30.46 28.27 37.66
CA THR A 807 -30.29 27.30 38.76
C THR A 807 -29.00 26.51 38.58
N VAL A 808 -28.06 26.63 39.53
CA VAL A 808 -26.82 25.84 39.57
C VAL A 808 -26.98 24.69 40.56
N ILE A 809 -26.89 23.45 40.08
CA ILE A 809 -27.01 22.22 40.88
C ILE A 809 -25.64 21.56 40.95
N ALA A 810 -25.22 21.16 42.15
CA ALA A 810 -23.99 20.44 42.39
C ALA A 810 -24.30 19.03 42.90
N SER A 811 -23.85 18.00 42.18
CA SER A 811 -24.09 16.62 42.58
C SER A 811 -22.86 15.73 42.38
N PRO A 812 -22.41 14.99 43.39
CA PRO A 812 -21.43 13.93 43.20
C PRO A 812 -22.06 12.76 42.41
N VAL A 813 -21.27 12.09 41.58
CA VAL A 813 -21.69 10.87 40.84
C VAL A 813 -20.68 9.77 41.13
N GLN A 814 -21.16 8.56 41.44
CA GLN A 814 -20.30 7.41 41.73
C GLN A 814 -20.22 6.53 40.47
N ALA A 815 -19.01 6.28 39.96
CA ALA A 815 -18.79 5.41 38.81
C ALA A 815 -17.36 4.83 38.78
N ASN A 816 -17.18 3.69 38.11
CA ASN A 816 -15.87 3.04 37.97
C ASN A 816 -14.90 3.84 37.09
N SER A 817 -15.44 4.62 36.14
CA SER A 817 -14.71 5.51 35.24
C SER A 817 -15.41 6.87 35.12
N VAL A 818 -14.63 7.94 34.97
CA VAL A 818 -15.15 9.30 34.76
C VAL A 818 -15.95 9.38 33.46
N SER A 819 -15.46 8.77 32.38
CA SER A 819 -16.14 8.79 31.09
C SER A 819 -17.46 8.03 31.13
N GLU A 820 -17.47 6.84 31.72
CA GLU A 820 -18.68 6.02 31.89
C GLU A 820 -19.72 6.73 32.76
N GLY A 821 -19.31 7.31 33.89
CA GLY A 821 -20.20 8.06 34.78
C GLY A 821 -20.86 9.25 34.09
N VAL A 822 -20.10 10.02 33.32
CA VAL A 822 -20.64 11.16 32.55
C VAL A 822 -21.56 10.68 31.42
N ILE A 823 -21.17 9.66 30.65
CA ILE A 823 -22.00 9.13 29.55
C ILE A 823 -23.33 8.60 30.09
N ASN A 824 -23.30 7.83 31.20
CA ASN A 824 -24.51 7.30 31.81
C ASN A 824 -25.42 8.43 32.30
N LEU A 825 -24.86 9.45 32.97
CA LEU A 825 -25.62 10.61 33.44
C LEU A 825 -26.29 11.37 32.29
N VAL A 826 -25.59 11.56 31.17
CA VAL A 826 -26.13 12.20 29.96
C VAL A 826 -27.30 11.40 29.38
N LYS A 827 -27.16 10.07 29.32
CA LYS A 827 -28.18 9.17 28.78
C LYS A 827 -29.41 9.01 29.68
N THR A 828 -29.23 8.96 31.00
CA THR A 828 -30.33 8.73 31.95
C THR A 828 -31.14 9.98 32.21
N GLU A 829 -30.48 11.13 32.34
CA GLU A 829 -31.16 12.36 32.73
C GLU A 829 -31.45 13.29 31.56
N GLY A 830 -30.81 13.13 30.39
CA GLY A 830 -31.08 13.92 29.18
C GLY A 830 -30.54 15.35 29.25
N PHE A 831 -29.23 15.51 29.03
CA PHE A 831 -28.56 16.82 28.95
C PHE A 831 -28.37 17.29 27.50
N ASP A 832 -28.58 18.58 27.25
CA ASP A 832 -28.49 19.18 25.90
C ASP A 832 -27.04 19.50 25.53
N VAL A 833 -26.26 20.00 26.50
CA VAL A 833 -24.87 20.42 26.31
C VAL A 833 -23.97 19.88 27.41
N VAL A 834 -22.84 19.28 27.01
CA VAL A 834 -21.79 18.83 27.92
C VAL A 834 -20.54 19.68 27.69
N VAL A 835 -20.07 20.40 28.72
CA VAL A 835 -18.86 21.23 28.63
C VAL A 835 -17.72 20.55 29.38
N LEU A 836 -16.62 20.28 28.68
CA LEU A 836 -15.46 19.56 29.20
C LEU A 836 -14.20 20.41 29.07
N GLY A 837 -13.37 20.40 30.11
CA GLY A 837 -11.98 20.86 29.97
C GLY A 837 -11.16 19.78 29.27
N ALA A 838 -10.50 20.12 28.16
CA ALA A 838 -9.55 19.23 27.49
C ALA A 838 -8.18 19.38 28.13
N SER A 839 -7.58 18.34 28.71
CA SER A 839 -6.26 18.38 29.34
C SER A 839 -5.11 18.17 28.34
N ARG A 840 -3.90 18.62 28.70
CA ARG A 840 -2.62 18.38 27.98
C ARG A 840 -2.07 16.96 28.22
N GLU A 841 -2.91 15.98 28.55
CA GLU A 841 -2.40 14.73 29.09
C GLU A 841 -1.43 14.03 28.14
N GLY A 842 -0.22 13.78 28.64
CA GLY A 842 0.76 12.97 27.95
C GLY A 842 0.22 11.56 27.73
N LEU A 843 0.74 10.91 26.69
CA LEU A 843 0.35 9.55 26.28
C LEU A 843 0.37 8.52 27.44
N LEU A 844 0.98 8.79 28.59
CA LEU A 844 1.05 7.84 29.72
C LEU A 844 -0.19 7.85 30.63
N GLN A 845 -0.90 8.97 30.78
CA GLN A 845 -2.20 8.99 31.49
C GLN A 845 -3.33 8.43 30.60
N GLN A 846 -3.21 8.62 29.28
CA GLN A 846 -4.09 8.04 28.25
C GLN A 846 -4.02 6.50 28.17
N ALA A 847 -2.89 5.90 28.55
CA ALA A 847 -2.73 4.44 28.58
C ALA A 847 -3.33 3.79 29.83
N ILE A 848 -3.52 4.55 30.92
CA ILE A 848 -4.01 4.05 32.21
C ILE A 848 -5.53 4.29 32.36
N GLN A 849 -6.07 5.39 31.84
CA GLN A 849 -7.49 5.77 32.05
C GLN A 849 -8.32 5.98 30.77
N GLY A 850 -7.69 5.96 29.59
CA GLY A 850 -8.33 6.35 28.32
C GLY A 850 -8.52 7.86 28.18
N ASN A 851 -8.71 8.37 26.96
CA ASN A 851 -8.96 9.78 26.71
C ASN A 851 -10.41 10.16 27.07
N ILE A 852 -10.61 10.66 28.29
CA ILE A 852 -11.94 10.94 28.86
C ILE A 852 -12.78 11.88 27.97
N PRO A 853 -12.27 13.04 27.49
CA PRO A 853 -13.01 13.90 26.57
C PRO A 853 -13.48 13.23 25.27
N GLU A 854 -12.64 12.38 24.67
CA GLU A 854 -12.98 11.65 23.44
C GLU A 854 -14.00 10.53 23.70
N ALA A 855 -13.82 9.77 24.80
CA ALA A 855 -14.77 8.74 25.19
C ALA A 855 -16.16 9.33 25.46
N ILE A 856 -16.24 10.47 26.14
CA ILE A 856 -17.51 11.17 26.36
C ILE A 856 -18.06 11.71 25.04
N ALA A 857 -17.23 12.39 24.24
CA ALA A 857 -17.68 12.99 23.00
C ALA A 857 -18.14 11.95 21.96
N SER A 858 -17.55 10.76 21.92
CA SER A 858 -18.01 9.65 21.06
C SER A 858 -19.22 8.92 21.65
N GLY A 859 -19.34 8.86 22.98
CA GLY A 859 -20.38 8.12 23.70
C GLY A 859 -21.73 8.84 23.87
N VAL A 860 -21.82 10.15 23.58
CA VAL A 860 -23.04 10.95 23.71
C VAL A 860 -23.49 11.59 22.38
N GLU A 861 -24.81 11.65 22.18
CA GLU A 861 -25.45 12.29 21.03
C GLU A 861 -25.71 13.79 21.24
N SER A 862 -25.60 14.28 22.48
CA SER A 862 -25.74 15.68 22.86
C SER A 862 -24.63 16.57 22.30
N THR A 863 -24.81 17.89 22.37
CA THR A 863 -23.76 18.84 21.99
C THR A 863 -22.62 18.79 23.00
N VAL A 864 -21.37 18.65 22.54
CA VAL A 864 -20.18 18.59 23.40
C VAL A 864 -19.26 19.77 23.09
N ILE A 865 -18.91 20.54 24.13
CA ILE A 865 -17.99 21.67 24.03
C ILE A 865 -16.71 21.32 24.77
N LEU A 866 -15.60 21.22 24.05
CA LEU A 866 -14.27 21.02 24.62
C LEU A 866 -13.55 22.37 24.72
N VAL A 867 -12.98 22.66 25.89
CA VAL A 867 -12.27 23.92 26.14
C VAL A 867 -10.83 23.63 26.55
N ARG A 868 -9.88 24.28 25.88
CA ARG A 868 -8.46 24.31 26.22
C ARG A 868 -8.01 25.76 26.43
N GLY A 869 -7.37 26.06 27.55
CA GLY A 869 -6.74 27.36 27.81
C GLY A 869 -5.43 27.56 27.07
N ALA A 870 -5.11 28.82 26.73
CA ALA A 870 -3.94 29.26 25.98
C ALA A 870 -2.62 28.60 26.42
N ILE A 871 -1.72 28.42 25.44
CA ILE A 871 -0.38 27.89 25.69
C ILE A 871 0.46 29.06 26.22
N ASN A 872 0.70 29.09 27.53
CA ASN A 872 1.79 29.92 28.06
C ASN A 872 3.10 29.30 27.59
N ASN A 873 3.86 30.05 26.78
CA ASN A 873 5.26 29.74 26.48
C ASN A 873 6.12 29.94 27.72
#